data_AF-A0A7V3EMU7-F1
#
_entry.id   AF-A0A7V3EMU7-F1
#
_cell.length_a   1.000
_cell.length_b   1.000
_cell.length_c   1.000
_cell.angle_alpha   90.00
_cell.angle_beta   90.00
_cell.angle_gamma   90.00
#
_symmetry.space_group_name_H-M   'P 1'
#
loop_
_entity.id
_entity.type
_entity.pdbx_description
1 polymer ?
#
loop_
_entity_poly.entity_id
_entity_poly.type
_entity_poly.pdbx_seq_one_letter_code
_entity_poly.pdbx_strand_id
1 'polypeptide(L)'
;MYRLRPDVHVAGMAVVFALVALQACSQFAWGQGEEPAPQGGDEPAAQGGKGKKPEREPDYTRGEQPTQPESPWALGATGAFGHIWHGDQRMIQIESIANGSPAEGQLKQLDVLIGVILPKVSPDPRTLVDEKCRWPGCGASGKTSHCGHFTWEARKMLSAAITEAEKADGKLLLNVWRPETESATVPAKSKKEKPSTKLVLKQPISGKIVQVTLTLPKKGTFSATSPWKCEKTEALIADAAQAILKGGLKGGIPDDLNALGLLATGDEKYLPAVRDYVHKKAKDSEALDVMGDQGIGCWHGGYQNILMTEYYLLTRDETVLPGIKALSEYLAYGQSGVGTWSHGIADVKQYGLYGPSAAYGAMNAATLPIAISLVLAQKCGITTTPVNDAVNRSKGFYRYYVDKGTIPYGEHPPAFNYDGNGKNSMAAVFFDLLGDQEATKYFARMTLASSYDREPGHTGHFFAWQWGALGASRGGPAAAQAFAQNTRWFTELERRADSSSVYQYQLRGDHHKYGGWETTGQRLMQHCLPRKVLYLTGKVDSCIAPFTDAELKETLDADAFDPKRLSVKELLAALGSWSLLVRKSAAQELGQREDDLVEPLIAMLDSPSRYARYGACTALQYCGRNSEKAVAALVNKIENDKDMTLRYFAVNALHLSKSSWKNGLGNVVTTATPALLKIAAAHDPEQDPLRMVSGQIAAMLFYAGNVNDYRGYFPDGKGTEELDRNLLIPAMKAWLANPNGGARSLASSVFKKLKEEDLQQLWPEIYIAAKYPSPAGAMFGNGVRANGVLILAQNRFEEGIPLGLDYLYQNGWGKFARVPAAFNALAEYGSAMKPYLEEMRTREYERYVKTREPKEVEACKRAWQKLMDNINKTVVLRSIKPFLEASGMKEPEKVFPPKKEGARKQKELSGHDPKV
;
A
#
# COMPACT_ATOMS: atom_id res chain seq x y z
N MET A 1 33.09 2.80 -42.81
CA MET A 1 32.82 1.64 -43.69
C MET A 1 32.71 0.41 -42.81
N TYR A 2 31.53 -0.20 -42.67
CA TYR A 2 31.32 -1.65 -42.78
C TYR A 2 29.80 -1.90 -42.81
N ARG A 3 29.41 -2.73 -43.75
CA ARG A 3 28.04 -2.93 -44.27
C ARG A 3 27.17 -3.70 -43.28
N LEU A 4 25.93 -3.24 -43.13
CA LEU A 4 24.78 -4.03 -42.71
C LEU A 4 24.45 -5.08 -43.78
N ARG A 5 24.17 -6.32 -43.35
CA ARG A 5 23.21 -7.23 -44.00
C ARG A 5 22.34 -7.92 -42.93
N PRO A 6 21.12 -8.34 -43.32
CA PRO A 6 19.98 -8.42 -42.42
C PRO A 6 19.56 -9.86 -42.14
N ASP A 7 19.20 -10.17 -40.90
CA ASP A 7 18.34 -11.32 -40.59
C ASP A 7 17.25 -10.86 -39.61
N VAL A 8 16.02 -11.08 -40.06
CA VAL A 8 14.75 -10.62 -39.50
C VAL A 8 14.36 -11.53 -38.34
N HIS A 9 14.15 -10.98 -37.14
CA HIS A 9 13.21 -11.57 -36.19
C HIS A 9 12.51 -10.53 -35.31
N VAL A 10 11.21 -10.76 -35.14
CA VAL A 10 10.18 -9.92 -34.53
C VAL A 10 10.42 -9.81 -33.01
N ALA A 11 11.20 -8.82 -32.58
CA ALA A 11 11.44 -8.49 -31.17
C ALA A 11 10.61 -7.29 -30.66
N GLY A 12 9.62 -6.82 -31.43
CA GLY A 12 8.88 -5.59 -31.13
C GLY A 12 7.83 -5.67 -30.01
N MET A 13 7.45 -6.87 -29.55
CA MET A 13 6.45 -7.07 -28.49
C MET A 13 7.05 -7.22 -27.08
N ALA A 14 8.29 -7.71 -26.95
CA ALA A 14 8.93 -7.96 -25.65
C ALA A 14 9.40 -6.67 -24.96
N VAL A 15 9.86 -5.67 -25.73
CA VAL A 15 10.35 -4.39 -25.21
C VAL A 15 9.21 -3.53 -24.63
N VAL A 16 7.98 -3.70 -25.12
CA VAL A 16 6.79 -2.98 -24.62
C VAL A 16 6.31 -3.56 -23.28
N PHE A 17 6.47 -4.87 -23.05
CA PHE A 17 6.20 -5.50 -21.75
C PHE A 17 7.22 -5.08 -20.68
N ALA A 18 8.49 -4.88 -21.04
CA ALA A 18 9.54 -4.46 -20.11
C ALA A 18 9.33 -3.03 -19.58
N LEU A 19 8.79 -2.10 -20.39
CA LEU A 19 8.49 -0.72 -19.97
C LEU A 19 7.21 -0.61 -19.13
N VAL A 20 6.19 -1.43 -19.43
CA VAL A 20 5.00 -1.60 -18.56
C VAL A 20 5.42 -2.16 -17.20
N ALA A 21 6.35 -3.12 -17.20
CA ALA A 21 6.93 -3.66 -15.97
C ALA A 21 7.77 -2.62 -15.23
N LEU A 22 8.68 -1.87 -15.87
CA LEU A 22 9.58 -0.95 -15.16
C LEU A 22 8.89 0.20 -14.40
N GLN A 23 7.70 0.65 -14.82
CA GLN A 23 6.94 1.69 -14.10
C GLN A 23 5.81 1.14 -13.20
N ALA A 24 5.25 -0.04 -13.50
CA ALA A 24 4.26 -0.71 -12.64
C ALA A 24 4.94 -1.59 -11.56
N CYS A 25 6.18 -2.02 -11.77
CA CYS A 25 6.86 -2.99 -10.92
C CYS A 25 7.82 -2.41 -9.90
N SER A 26 7.95 -1.08 -9.83
CA SER A 26 8.32 -0.46 -8.55
C SER A 26 7.32 -0.80 -7.44
N GLN A 27 6.13 -1.34 -7.78
CA GLN A 27 5.10 -1.84 -6.85
C GLN A 27 5.01 -3.38 -6.74
N PHE A 28 5.76 -4.16 -7.53
CA PHE A 28 5.98 -5.59 -7.27
C PHE A 28 7.20 -5.78 -6.33
N ALA A 29 8.12 -4.82 -6.35
CA ALA A 29 9.13 -4.64 -5.31
C ALA A 29 8.48 -4.09 -4.04
N TRP A 30 9.02 -4.48 -2.87
CA TRP A 30 8.50 -4.27 -1.50
C TRP A 30 7.53 -5.35 -0.98
N GLY A 31 7.92 -6.61 -1.18
CA GLY A 31 7.39 -7.76 -0.43
C GLY A 31 8.47 -8.74 0.05
N GLN A 32 9.75 -8.36 -0.01
CA GLN A 32 10.85 -9.08 0.62
C GLN A 32 11.51 -8.08 1.58
N GLY A 33 11.37 -8.31 2.89
CA GLY A 33 12.25 -7.73 3.88
C GLY A 33 13.63 -8.36 3.73
N GLU A 34 14.39 -7.89 2.76
CA GLU A 34 15.83 -7.89 2.85
C GLU A 34 16.21 -6.50 3.35
N GLU A 35 17.06 -6.43 4.39
CA GLU A 35 17.92 -5.26 4.56
C GLU A 35 18.48 -4.89 3.18
N PRO A 36 18.62 -3.61 2.82
CA PRO A 36 19.29 -3.27 1.57
C PRO A 36 20.75 -3.68 1.70
N ALA A 37 21.08 -4.91 1.30
CA ALA A 37 22.42 -5.22 0.84
C ALA A 37 22.71 -4.24 -0.31
N PRO A 38 23.88 -3.58 -0.30
CA PRO A 38 24.17 -2.50 -1.23
C PRO A 38 24.03 -3.04 -2.65
N GLN A 39 23.18 -2.39 -3.45
CA GLN A 39 22.98 -2.71 -4.85
C GLN A 39 24.34 -2.73 -5.58
N GLY A 40 24.78 -3.92 -5.97
CA GLY A 40 25.92 -4.14 -6.85
C GLY A 40 25.56 -5.30 -7.77
N GLY A 41 25.43 -5.01 -9.07
CA GLY A 41 25.11 -6.02 -10.08
C GLY A 41 24.73 -5.45 -11.43
N ASP A 42 25.57 -4.59 -12.00
CA ASP A 42 25.75 -4.57 -13.45
C ASP A 42 26.70 -5.73 -13.80
N GLU A 43 26.27 -6.66 -14.66
CA GLU A 43 27.14 -7.71 -15.21
C GLU A 43 28.20 -7.14 -16.17
N PRO A 44 29.34 -7.82 -16.37
CA PRO A 44 30.57 -7.20 -16.85
C PRO A 44 30.56 -7.04 -18.37
N ALA A 45 30.26 -5.83 -18.84
CA ALA A 45 30.75 -5.35 -20.12
C ALA A 45 31.87 -4.34 -19.86
N ALA A 46 33.11 -4.73 -20.17
CA ALA A 46 34.27 -3.89 -20.07
C ALA A 46 34.10 -2.62 -20.93
N GLN A 47 33.83 -1.47 -20.30
CA GLN A 47 34.28 -0.12 -20.68
C GLN A 47 33.84 0.93 -19.64
N GLY A 48 34.77 1.29 -18.75
CA GLY A 48 34.92 2.61 -18.10
C GLY A 48 33.68 3.38 -17.59
N GLY A 49 33.01 2.89 -16.55
CA GLY A 49 32.04 3.67 -15.76
C GLY A 49 32.44 3.71 -14.28
N LYS A 50 32.63 4.90 -13.70
CA LYS A 50 33.00 5.09 -12.29
C LYS A 50 31.86 4.55 -11.38
N GLY A 51 32.09 3.45 -10.67
CA GLY A 51 31.16 2.93 -9.66
C GLY A 51 30.87 3.96 -8.57
N LYS A 52 29.59 4.15 -8.23
CA LYS A 52 29.17 4.97 -7.08
C LYS A 52 29.64 4.28 -5.80
N LYS A 53 30.45 4.99 -4.99
CA LYS A 53 30.81 4.57 -3.63
C LYS A 53 29.54 4.39 -2.78
N PRO A 54 29.54 3.47 -1.78
CA PRO A 54 28.50 3.45 -0.76
C PRO A 54 28.41 4.82 -0.07
N GLU A 55 27.19 5.33 0.06
CA GLU A 55 26.90 6.62 0.67
C GLU A 55 27.16 6.50 2.18
N ARG A 56 28.12 7.28 2.69
CA ARG A 56 28.48 7.30 4.12
C ARG A 56 27.68 8.39 4.84
N GLU A 57 27.43 8.18 6.13
CA GLU A 57 26.83 9.18 7.03
C GLU A 57 27.56 10.54 6.87
N PRO A 58 26.82 11.64 6.61
CA PRO A 58 27.41 12.96 6.44
C PRO A 58 27.85 13.56 7.79
N ASP A 59 29.04 14.13 7.82
CA ASP A 59 29.55 14.92 8.94
C ASP A 59 29.23 16.41 8.73
N TYR A 60 28.12 16.86 9.32
CA TYR A 60 27.66 18.25 9.20
C TYR A 60 28.65 19.26 9.80
N THR A 61 29.51 18.85 10.74
CA THR A 61 30.55 19.73 11.31
C THR A 61 31.72 19.97 10.35
N ARG A 62 31.82 19.16 9.29
CA ARG A 62 32.75 19.34 8.17
C ARG A 62 32.11 20.03 6.97
N GLY A 63 30.90 20.57 7.15
CA GLY A 63 30.10 21.23 6.11
C GLY A 63 29.59 20.31 5.02
N GLU A 64 29.63 18.99 5.25
CA GLU A 64 28.89 18.03 4.44
C GLU A 64 27.40 18.39 4.54
N GLN A 65 26.70 18.37 3.41
CA GLN A 65 25.32 18.83 3.33
C GLN A 65 24.35 17.66 3.60
N PRO A 66 23.16 17.93 4.16
CA PRO A 66 22.13 16.92 4.29
C PRO A 66 21.69 16.41 2.93
N THR A 67 21.31 15.14 2.86
CA THR A 67 20.86 14.49 1.61
C THR A 67 19.46 14.94 1.16
N GLN A 68 18.67 15.56 2.04
CA GLN A 68 17.31 16.05 1.76
C GLN A 68 17.07 17.45 2.38
N PRO A 69 17.74 18.51 1.91
CA PRO A 69 17.65 19.86 2.48
C PRO A 69 16.25 20.50 2.39
N GLU A 70 15.33 19.92 1.64
CA GLU A 70 13.94 20.38 1.52
C GLU A 70 12.97 19.76 2.55
N SER A 71 13.43 18.84 3.40
CA SER A 71 12.56 18.05 4.29
C SER A 71 13.00 18.07 5.76
N PRO A 72 13.05 19.25 6.39
CA PRO A 72 13.47 19.35 7.78
C PRO A 72 12.42 18.72 8.70
N TRP A 73 12.89 18.02 9.73
CA TRP A 73 12.07 17.45 10.78
C TRP A 73 11.77 18.47 11.86
N ALA A 74 10.55 18.45 12.41
CA ALA A 74 10.28 19.12 13.67
C ALA A 74 11.09 18.46 14.79
N LEU A 75 11.69 19.27 15.66
CA LEU A 75 12.51 18.81 16.78
C LEU A 75 11.74 18.91 18.10
N GLY A 76 10.48 18.52 18.07
CA GLY A 76 9.57 18.53 19.22
C GLY A 76 9.29 19.93 19.77
N ALA A 77 9.04 19.98 21.07
CA ALA A 77 8.63 21.19 21.80
C ALA A 77 9.68 22.33 21.78
N THR A 78 10.86 22.08 21.23
CA THR A 78 11.92 23.09 21.07
C THR A 78 11.49 24.21 20.10
N GLY A 79 10.65 23.89 19.11
CA GLY A 79 10.29 24.77 18.00
C GLY A 79 11.38 24.93 16.93
N ALA A 80 12.47 24.16 17.00
CA ALA A 80 13.46 24.07 15.95
C ALA A 80 13.07 23.03 14.88
N PHE A 81 13.55 23.24 13.66
CA PHE A 81 13.43 22.35 12.52
C PHE A 81 14.83 22.00 12.03
N GLY A 82 15.10 20.72 11.77
CA GLY A 82 16.45 20.29 11.37
C GLY A 82 16.50 19.09 10.44
N HIS A 83 17.60 19.01 9.69
CA HIS A 83 17.87 17.95 8.74
C HIS A 83 18.54 16.76 9.41
N ILE A 84 18.10 15.58 9.01
CA ILE A 84 18.55 14.30 9.55
C ILE A 84 18.80 13.37 8.36
N TRP A 85 19.94 12.69 8.36
CA TRP A 85 20.24 11.67 7.37
C TRP A 85 19.52 10.36 7.73
N HIS A 86 19.19 9.55 6.73
CA HIS A 86 18.51 8.27 6.96
C HIS A 86 19.44 7.23 7.59
N GLY A 87 19.02 6.52 8.63
CA GLY A 87 19.84 5.51 9.31
C GLY A 87 20.27 5.98 10.71
N ASP A 88 21.45 5.59 11.17
CA ASP A 88 21.92 5.84 12.54
C ASP A 88 22.53 7.24 12.74
N GLN A 89 22.02 8.26 12.01
CA GLN A 89 22.56 9.62 12.03
C GLN A 89 22.69 10.15 13.47
N ARG A 90 23.90 10.61 13.82
CA ARG A 90 24.24 11.12 15.16
C ARG A 90 24.32 12.65 15.22
N MET A 91 23.85 13.36 14.19
CA MET A 91 23.79 14.82 14.17
C MET A 91 22.51 15.34 13.52
N ILE A 92 22.06 16.51 13.98
CA ILE A 92 20.91 17.21 13.40
C ILE A 92 21.35 18.63 13.05
N GLN A 93 21.28 19.01 11.78
CA GLN A 93 21.59 20.38 11.37
C GLN A 93 20.33 21.24 11.40
N ILE A 94 20.36 22.37 12.10
CA ILE A 94 19.22 23.29 12.21
C ILE A 94 19.00 24.03 10.89
N GLU A 95 17.78 23.92 10.36
CA GLU A 95 17.32 24.63 9.17
C GLU A 95 16.60 25.92 9.54
N SER A 96 15.66 25.86 10.49
CA SER A 96 14.85 27.01 10.88
C SER A 96 14.35 26.89 12.31
N ILE A 97 13.89 28.01 12.87
CA ILE A 97 13.41 28.13 14.24
C ILE A 97 12.10 28.89 14.22
N ALA A 98 11.09 28.39 14.91
CA ALA A 98 9.80 29.05 15.02
C ALA A 98 9.87 30.27 15.95
N ASN A 99 9.22 31.36 15.56
CA ASN A 99 9.10 32.57 16.37
C ASN A 99 8.35 32.27 17.68
N GLY A 100 8.79 32.87 18.78
CA GLY A 100 8.27 32.67 20.13
C GLY A 100 8.56 31.30 20.74
N SER A 101 9.38 30.46 20.10
CA SER A 101 9.69 29.12 20.58
C SER A 101 10.84 29.10 21.59
N PRO A 102 10.98 28.03 22.41
CA PRO A 102 12.12 27.87 23.31
C PRO A 102 13.49 27.94 22.64
N ALA A 103 13.59 27.59 21.36
CA ALA A 103 14.83 27.66 20.58
C ALA A 103 15.16 29.07 20.07
N GLU A 104 14.21 30.00 20.05
CA GLU A 104 14.40 31.36 19.55
C GLU A 104 15.47 32.10 20.36
N GLY A 105 16.44 32.70 19.67
CA GLY A 105 17.58 33.39 20.28
C GLY A 105 18.65 32.46 20.89
N GLN A 106 18.35 31.18 21.10
CA GLN A 106 19.27 30.20 21.69
C GLN A 106 20.00 29.36 20.61
N LEU A 107 19.26 28.92 19.60
CA LEU A 107 19.79 28.22 18.41
C LEU A 107 19.84 29.17 17.21
N LYS A 108 20.62 28.78 16.19
CA LYS A 108 20.77 29.50 14.92
C LYS A 108 20.67 28.54 13.74
N GLN A 109 20.28 29.07 12.57
CA GLN A 109 20.38 28.32 11.31
C GLN A 109 21.84 27.85 11.11
N LEU A 110 22.02 26.62 10.61
CA LEU A 110 23.29 25.90 10.47
C LEU A 110 23.96 25.42 11.78
N ASP A 111 23.40 25.69 12.96
CA ASP A 111 23.84 25.01 14.18
C ASP A 111 23.70 23.49 13.98
N VAL A 112 24.65 22.71 14.49
CA VAL A 112 24.60 21.25 14.45
C VAL A 112 24.44 20.72 15.87
N LEU A 113 23.29 20.10 16.15
CA LEU A 113 23.07 19.38 17.40
C LEU A 113 23.90 18.10 17.35
N ILE A 114 24.89 18.00 18.23
CA ILE A 114 25.80 16.86 18.33
C ILE A 114 25.54 16.02 19.59
N GLY A 115 24.66 16.48 20.48
CA GLY A 115 24.11 15.66 21.56
C GLY A 115 23.32 16.42 22.62
N VAL A 116 22.95 15.67 23.66
CA VAL A 116 22.13 16.11 24.80
C VAL A 116 22.83 15.79 26.11
N ILE A 117 22.69 16.65 27.12
CA ILE A 117 23.22 16.42 28.47
C ILE A 117 22.05 16.07 29.39
N LEU A 118 21.97 14.80 29.80
CA LEU A 118 20.93 14.30 30.69
C LEU A 118 21.35 14.40 32.18
N PRO A 119 20.44 14.79 33.10
CA PRO A 119 20.62 14.60 34.55
C PRO A 119 20.80 13.11 34.91
N LYS A 120 21.44 12.78 36.05
CA LYS A 120 21.80 11.39 36.43
C LYS A 120 20.61 10.38 36.45
N VAL A 121 20.60 9.50 35.43
CA VAL A 121 20.22 8.06 35.28
C VAL A 121 18.77 7.56 35.51
N SER A 122 18.22 6.86 34.50
CA SER A 122 17.62 5.49 34.61
C SER A 122 17.54 4.82 33.22
N PRO A 123 18.00 3.56 33.04
CA PRO A 123 17.98 2.86 31.76
C PRO A 123 16.60 2.20 31.50
N ASP A 124 16.00 2.46 30.34
CA ASP A 124 14.91 1.64 29.77
C ASP A 124 15.57 0.51 28.94
N PRO A 125 15.13 -0.77 29.00
CA PRO A 125 15.90 -1.94 28.56
C PRO A 125 16.21 -2.09 27.06
N ARG A 126 16.02 -1.07 26.22
CA ARG A 126 16.29 -1.15 24.76
C ARG A 126 17.28 -0.13 24.22
N THR A 127 17.91 0.68 25.08
CA THR A 127 19.14 1.41 24.71
C THR A 127 20.35 0.50 24.88
N LEU A 128 20.70 -0.23 23.82
CA LEU A 128 22.04 -0.82 23.71
C LEU A 128 23.06 0.33 23.70
N VAL A 129 23.84 0.42 24.76
CA VAL A 129 24.92 1.41 24.89
C VAL A 129 26.07 0.93 23.98
N ASP A 130 26.28 1.62 22.87
CA ASP A 130 27.51 1.44 22.07
C ASP A 130 28.70 1.88 22.94
N GLU A 131 29.52 0.92 23.38
CA GLU A 131 30.76 1.17 24.14
C GLU A 131 31.81 1.96 23.33
N LYS A 132 31.57 2.21 22.04
CA LYS A 132 32.48 2.94 21.15
C LYS A 132 31.83 4.22 20.65
N CYS A 133 31.91 5.27 21.45
CA CYS A 133 31.76 6.65 20.95
C CYS A 133 32.76 6.86 19.80
N ARG A 134 32.29 6.88 18.54
CA ARG A 134 33.14 6.96 17.34
C ARG A 134 33.57 8.39 16.96
N TRP A 135 33.37 9.38 17.83
CA TRP A 135 33.72 10.76 17.51
C TRP A 135 35.25 10.98 17.51
N PRO A 136 35.87 11.36 16.38
CA PRO A 136 37.28 11.74 16.35
C PRO A 136 37.45 13.02 17.19
N GLY A 137 38.06 12.91 18.37
CA GLY A 137 38.22 14.02 19.32
C GLY A 137 37.42 13.88 20.62
N CYS A 138 36.72 12.77 20.84
CA CYS A 138 36.21 12.42 22.17
C CYS A 138 37.41 12.06 23.07
N GLY A 139 38.03 13.06 23.71
CA GLY A 139 39.13 12.89 24.66
C GLY A 139 38.73 12.19 25.97
N ALA A 140 37.68 11.37 25.99
CA ALA A 140 37.21 10.65 27.16
C ALA A 140 37.70 9.19 27.08
N SER A 141 38.92 8.96 27.55
CA SER A 141 39.35 7.63 27.96
C SER A 141 38.50 7.19 29.17
N GLY A 142 37.57 6.25 28.96
CA GLY A 142 37.16 5.30 30.00
C GLY A 142 36.03 5.65 30.97
N LYS A 143 35.20 6.70 30.76
CA LYS A 143 33.94 6.88 31.53
C LYS A 143 32.83 7.45 30.64
N THR A 144 32.01 6.58 30.07
CA THR A 144 30.99 6.87 29.04
C THR A 144 29.73 7.61 29.52
N SER A 145 29.68 8.12 30.75
CA SER A 145 28.45 8.74 31.28
C SER A 145 28.31 10.25 31.04
N HIS A 146 29.34 10.98 30.57
CA HIS A 146 29.36 12.47 30.64
C HIS A 146 29.72 13.20 29.34
N CYS A 147 29.88 12.51 28.20
CA CYS A 147 30.30 13.17 26.96
C CYS A 147 29.20 14.06 26.33
N GLY A 148 27.91 13.83 26.66
CA GLY A 148 26.78 14.64 26.17
C GLY A 148 26.61 14.68 24.65
N HIS A 149 27.30 13.79 23.91
CA HIS A 149 27.17 13.62 22.46
C HIS A 149 26.16 12.50 22.16
N PHE A 150 25.54 12.52 20.99
CA PHE A 150 24.69 11.42 20.52
C PHE A 150 25.55 10.18 20.29
N THR A 151 25.30 9.12 21.05
CA THR A 151 25.99 7.84 20.93
C THR A 151 25.29 6.86 19.99
N TRP A 152 24.06 7.19 19.56
CA TRP A 152 23.22 6.44 18.63
C TRP A 152 22.24 7.41 17.94
N GLU A 153 21.20 6.90 17.29
CA GLU A 153 20.19 7.65 16.53
C GLU A 153 19.70 8.93 17.24
N ALA A 154 20.07 10.10 16.70
CA ALA A 154 19.88 11.40 17.34
C ALA A 154 18.41 11.73 17.64
N ARG A 155 17.48 11.26 16.79
CA ARG A 155 16.03 11.50 16.91
C ARG A 155 15.49 11.01 18.24
N LYS A 156 15.70 9.73 18.52
CA LYS A 156 15.16 9.09 19.73
C LYS A 156 15.82 9.65 21.00
N MET A 157 17.13 9.95 20.95
CA MET A 157 17.82 10.60 22.07
C MET A 157 17.30 12.00 22.37
N LEU A 158 17.12 12.82 21.33
CA LEU A 158 16.57 14.17 21.49
C LEU A 158 15.16 14.11 22.08
N SER A 159 14.33 13.19 21.58
CA SER A 159 12.97 12.98 22.08
C SER A 159 12.93 12.56 23.56
N ALA A 160 13.83 11.64 23.96
CA ALA A 160 13.98 11.25 25.35
C ALA A 160 14.43 12.43 26.24
N ALA A 161 15.38 13.25 25.76
CA ALA A 161 15.85 14.42 26.47
C ALA A 161 14.77 15.51 26.63
N ILE A 162 13.95 15.73 25.61
CA ILE A 162 12.76 16.61 25.69
C ILE A 162 11.83 16.10 26.78
N THR A 163 11.53 14.79 26.78
CA THR A 163 10.62 14.18 27.76
C THR A 163 11.15 14.34 29.21
N GLU A 164 12.45 14.13 29.43
CA GLU A 164 13.06 14.29 30.76
C GLU A 164 13.14 15.77 31.19
N ALA A 165 13.40 16.70 30.28
CA ALA A 165 13.41 18.13 30.58
C ALA A 165 12.03 18.62 31.03
N GLU A 166 10.96 18.22 30.35
CA GLU A 166 9.57 18.57 30.71
C GLU A 166 9.11 17.96 32.05
N LYS A 167 9.78 16.89 32.50
CA LYS A 167 9.58 16.26 33.82
C LYS A 167 10.29 17.02 34.94
N ALA A 168 11.50 17.50 34.68
CA ALA A 168 12.38 18.10 35.68
C ALA A 168 12.06 19.59 35.92
N ASP A 169 13.04 20.47 35.74
CA ASP A 169 12.93 21.93 35.89
C ASP A 169 12.65 22.66 34.56
N GLY A 170 12.30 21.91 33.51
CA GLY A 170 12.05 22.46 32.18
C GLY A 170 13.33 22.70 31.36
N LYS A 171 14.53 22.40 31.88
CA LYS A 171 15.77 22.70 31.15
C LYS A 171 16.23 21.54 30.26
N LEU A 172 16.29 21.80 28.97
CA LEU A 172 16.92 20.92 27.99
C LEU A 172 18.30 21.45 27.65
N LEU A 173 19.35 20.70 28.00
CA LEU A 173 20.74 21.06 27.69
C LEU A 173 21.21 20.33 26.43
N LEU A 174 21.63 21.11 25.44
CA LEU A 174 22.10 20.65 24.14
C LEU A 174 23.59 20.96 23.98
N ASN A 175 24.34 20.00 23.45
CA ASN A 175 25.66 20.26 22.89
C ASN A 175 25.51 20.61 21.41
N VAL A 176 25.94 21.82 21.06
CA VAL A 176 25.77 22.39 19.73
C VAL A 176 27.13 22.76 19.16
N TRP A 177 27.46 22.22 18.00
CA TRP A 177 28.55 22.77 17.19
C TRP A 177 28.00 23.96 16.40
N ARG A 178 28.52 25.15 16.70
CA ARG A 178 28.11 26.42 16.10
C ARG A 178 29.14 26.87 15.06
N PRO A 179 28.81 26.83 13.75
CA PRO A 179 29.73 27.26 12.70
C PRO A 179 29.94 28.77 12.67
N GLU A 180 31.06 29.21 12.11
CA GLU A 180 31.17 30.54 11.52
C GLU A 180 30.37 30.60 10.20
N THR A 181 29.54 31.62 10.06
CA THR A 181 28.65 31.77 8.91
C THR A 181 28.79 33.14 8.27
N GLU A 182 28.54 33.23 6.97
CA GLU A 182 28.48 34.48 6.22
C GLU A 182 27.20 34.56 5.37
N SER A 183 26.81 35.77 4.99
CA SER A 183 25.66 35.98 4.09
C SER A 183 26.11 35.86 2.65
N ALA A 184 25.53 34.93 1.91
CA ALA A 184 25.77 34.78 0.48
C ALA A 184 24.48 35.07 -0.29
N THR A 185 24.59 35.92 -1.31
CA THR A 185 23.49 36.17 -2.24
C THR A 185 23.44 35.03 -3.26
N VAL A 186 22.38 34.22 -3.19
CA VAL A 186 22.12 33.18 -4.17
C VAL A 186 21.45 33.82 -5.38
N PRO A 187 22.06 33.76 -6.57
CA PRO A 187 21.45 34.29 -7.78
C PRO A 187 20.17 33.53 -8.11
N ALA A 188 19.19 34.23 -8.67
CA ALA A 188 17.92 33.63 -9.07
C ALA A 188 18.13 32.48 -10.07
N LYS A 189 17.52 31.31 -9.84
CA LYS A 189 17.64 30.17 -10.76
C LYS A 189 16.74 30.31 -11.99
N SER A 190 15.84 31.31 -12.00
CA SER A 190 14.98 31.63 -13.13
C SER A 190 14.60 33.11 -13.15
N LYS A 191 14.11 33.61 -14.30
CA LYS A 191 13.60 34.98 -14.45
C LYS A 191 12.39 35.32 -13.56
N LYS A 192 11.77 34.33 -12.89
CA LYS A 192 10.64 34.52 -11.97
C LYS A 192 11.05 34.51 -10.49
N GLU A 193 12.27 34.07 -10.17
CA GLU A 193 12.81 34.12 -8.81
C GLU A 193 13.57 35.43 -8.59
N LYS A 194 13.46 35.99 -7.38
CA LYS A 194 14.35 37.08 -6.95
C LYS A 194 15.60 36.48 -6.33
N PRO A 195 16.79 37.13 -6.46
CA PRO A 195 17.95 36.77 -5.68
C PRO A 195 17.60 36.74 -4.19
N SER A 196 18.07 35.72 -3.47
CA SER A 196 17.83 35.58 -2.04
C SER A 196 19.16 35.56 -1.30
N THR A 197 19.26 36.31 -0.21
CA THR A 197 20.41 36.23 0.71
C THR A 197 20.18 35.04 1.63
N LYS A 198 21.10 34.08 1.63
CA LYS A 198 21.08 32.91 2.52
C LYS A 198 22.32 32.91 3.40
N LEU A 199 22.17 32.37 4.60
CA LEU A 199 23.30 32.10 5.48
C LEU A 199 24.03 30.85 4.98
N VAL A 200 25.35 30.93 4.85
CA VAL A 200 26.22 29.81 4.43
C VAL A 200 27.39 29.65 5.38
N LEU A 201 28.02 28.47 5.37
CA LEU A 201 29.24 28.22 6.14
C LEU A 201 30.40 29.03 5.56
N LYS A 202 31.09 29.79 6.40
CA LYS A 202 32.29 30.54 6.03
C LYS A 202 33.45 29.57 5.76
N GLN A 203 34.25 29.85 4.73
CA GLN A 203 35.44 29.05 4.38
C GLN A 203 36.73 29.70 4.92
N PRO A 204 37.67 28.92 5.49
CA PRO A 204 37.58 27.48 5.79
C PRO A 204 36.59 27.19 6.93
N ILE A 205 35.93 26.04 6.86
CA ILE A 205 34.91 25.64 7.84
C ILE A 205 35.53 25.56 9.23
N SER A 206 34.96 26.31 10.16
CA SER A 206 35.31 26.30 11.57
C SER A 206 34.07 26.53 12.41
N GLY A 207 34.10 26.06 13.65
CA GLY A 207 32.99 26.20 14.58
C GLY A 207 33.40 25.82 16.00
N LYS A 208 32.56 26.19 16.95
CA LYS A 208 32.82 26.01 18.39
C LYS A 208 31.73 25.13 18.97
N ILE A 209 32.10 24.20 19.85
CA ILE A 209 31.11 23.49 20.65
C ILE A 209 30.66 24.42 21.78
N VAL A 210 29.37 24.67 21.85
CA VAL A 210 28.73 25.48 22.89
C VAL A 210 27.62 24.66 23.53
N GLN A 211 27.42 24.87 24.83
CA GLN A 211 26.27 24.33 25.54
C GLN A 211 25.12 25.33 25.44
N VAL A 212 23.98 24.87 24.95
CA VAL A 212 22.75 25.66 24.81
C VAL A 212 21.71 25.09 25.77
N THR A 213 21.08 25.96 26.56
CA THR A 213 19.97 25.56 27.44
C THR A 213 18.67 26.11 26.88
N LEU A 214 17.70 25.24 26.61
CA LEU A 214 16.34 25.61 26.23
C LEU A 214 15.42 25.44 27.44
N THR A 215 14.50 26.39 27.62
CA THR A 215 13.48 26.33 28.67
C THR A 215 12.17 25.83 28.05
N LEU A 216 11.86 24.57 28.30
CA LEU A 216 10.63 23.91 27.86
C LEU A 216 9.52 24.04 28.92
N PRO A 217 8.24 24.02 28.50
CA PRO A 217 7.12 23.96 29.44
C PRO A 217 7.19 22.71 30.32
N LYS A 218 6.98 22.86 31.62
CA LYS A 218 6.89 21.71 32.53
C LYS A 218 5.56 20.97 32.29
N LYS A 219 5.64 19.73 31.81
CA LYS A 219 4.47 18.87 31.50
C LYS A 219 4.43 17.60 32.35
N GLY A 220 5.44 17.34 33.18
CA GLY A 220 5.51 16.16 34.03
C GLY A 220 6.05 14.93 33.31
N THR A 221 5.74 13.74 33.83
CA THR A 221 6.28 12.45 33.31
C THR A 221 5.17 11.63 32.68
N PHE A 222 5.49 10.91 31.61
CA PHE A 222 4.59 9.86 31.12
C PHE A 222 4.57 8.70 32.12
N SER A 223 3.39 8.31 32.60
CA SER A 223 3.26 7.14 33.45
C SER A 223 3.53 5.85 32.68
N ALA A 224 3.81 4.75 33.40
CA ALA A 224 3.97 3.42 32.82
C ALA A 224 2.70 2.92 32.08
N THR A 225 1.54 3.53 32.34
CA THR A 225 0.25 3.16 31.73
C THR A 225 -0.25 4.23 30.74
N SER A 226 0.57 5.21 30.37
CA SER A 226 0.17 6.26 29.41
C SER A 226 -0.29 5.65 28.07
N PRO A 227 -1.42 6.09 27.49
CA PRO A 227 -2.20 7.29 27.86
C PRO A 227 -3.22 7.14 29.01
N TRP A 228 -3.44 5.96 29.59
CA TRP A 228 -4.57 5.70 30.52
C TRP A 228 -4.57 6.52 31.81
N LYS A 229 -3.61 6.28 32.72
CA LYS A 229 -3.52 7.00 34.00
C LYS A 229 -2.30 7.89 33.97
N CYS A 230 -2.39 9.05 33.31
CA CYS A 230 -1.23 9.90 33.06
C CYS A 230 -1.56 11.39 33.04
N GLU A 231 -1.15 12.14 34.07
CA GLU A 231 -1.37 13.59 34.15
C GLU A 231 -0.75 14.35 32.97
N LYS A 232 0.46 13.95 32.53
CA LYS A 232 1.07 14.53 31.32
C LYS A 232 0.18 14.36 30.09
N THR A 233 -0.47 13.21 29.92
CA THR A 233 -1.38 12.97 28.80
C THR A 233 -2.58 13.89 28.87
N GLU A 234 -3.17 14.11 30.05
CA GLU A 234 -4.28 15.05 30.21
C GLU A 234 -3.88 16.49 29.88
N ALA A 235 -2.68 16.92 30.27
CA ALA A 235 -2.15 18.23 29.88
C ALA A 235 -2.02 18.35 28.35
N LEU A 236 -1.47 17.32 27.69
CA LEU A 236 -1.31 17.30 26.23
C LEU A 236 -2.65 17.30 25.50
N ILE A 237 -3.68 16.63 26.02
CA ILE A 237 -5.04 16.67 25.46
C ILE A 237 -5.57 18.11 25.45
N ALA A 238 -5.46 18.81 26.59
CA ALA A 238 -5.93 20.18 26.71
C ALA A 238 -5.19 21.12 25.74
N ASP A 239 -3.87 21.01 25.66
CA ASP A 239 -3.08 21.88 24.77
C ASP A 239 -3.39 21.64 23.29
N ALA A 240 -3.43 20.37 22.86
CA ALA A 240 -3.68 20.02 21.47
C ALA A 240 -5.07 20.45 21.01
N ALA A 241 -6.09 20.29 21.86
CA ALA A 241 -7.44 20.76 21.55
C ALA A 241 -7.49 22.30 21.40
N GLN A 242 -6.77 23.05 22.23
CA GLN A 242 -6.66 24.51 22.09
C GLN A 242 -5.89 24.91 20.83
N ALA A 243 -4.83 24.19 20.47
CA ALA A 243 -4.08 24.43 19.24
C ALA A 243 -4.97 24.27 17.99
N ILE A 244 -5.81 23.23 17.96
CA ILE A 244 -6.79 23.02 16.88
C ILE A 244 -7.80 24.18 16.82
N LEU A 245 -8.39 24.59 17.96
CA LEU A 245 -9.34 25.71 17.98
C LEU A 245 -8.72 27.01 17.45
N LYS A 246 -7.48 27.29 17.84
CA LYS A 246 -6.74 28.48 17.38
C LYS A 246 -6.43 28.40 15.88
N GLY A 247 -6.13 27.21 15.36
CA GLY A 247 -5.85 26.97 13.94
C GLY A 247 -7.09 27.05 13.05
N GLY A 248 -8.24 26.65 13.58
CA GLY A 248 -9.53 26.56 12.89
C GLY A 248 -9.63 25.39 11.91
N LEU A 249 -10.85 24.93 11.64
CA LEU A 249 -11.14 23.83 10.70
C LEU A 249 -11.42 24.40 9.30
N LYS A 250 -10.46 24.26 8.38
CA LYS A 250 -10.48 24.88 7.03
C LYS A 250 -10.94 23.94 5.93
N GLY A 251 -10.79 22.63 6.12
CA GLY A 251 -11.23 21.60 5.19
C GLY A 251 -10.16 20.57 4.86
N GLY A 252 -10.59 19.41 4.38
CA GLY A 252 -9.70 18.32 3.97
C GLY A 252 -9.38 17.35 5.10
N ILE A 253 -8.52 16.37 4.80
CA ILE A 253 -8.26 15.23 5.69
C ILE A 253 -7.63 15.66 7.03
N PRO A 254 -6.62 16.55 7.10
CA PRO A 254 -6.08 17.00 8.38
C PRO A 254 -7.15 17.59 9.31
N ASP A 255 -8.04 18.43 8.77
CA ASP A 255 -9.11 19.05 9.55
C ASP A 255 -10.24 18.09 9.92
N ASP A 256 -10.52 17.09 9.07
CA ASP A 256 -11.44 16.01 9.43
C ASP A 256 -10.91 15.20 10.62
N LEU A 257 -9.59 14.96 10.65
CA LEU A 257 -8.91 14.31 11.78
C LEU A 257 -8.80 15.21 13.02
N ASN A 258 -8.62 16.53 12.84
CA ASN A 258 -8.68 17.50 13.94
C ASN A 258 -10.05 17.54 14.59
N ALA A 259 -11.11 17.60 13.79
CA ALA A 259 -12.49 17.55 14.26
C ALA A 259 -12.77 16.24 15.02
N LEU A 260 -12.34 15.10 14.49
CA LEU A 260 -12.40 13.81 15.20
C LEU A 260 -11.62 13.82 16.52
N GLY A 261 -10.44 14.44 16.54
CA GLY A 261 -9.65 14.65 17.76
C GLY A 261 -10.40 15.45 18.81
N LEU A 262 -11.03 16.57 18.42
CA LEU A 262 -11.87 17.37 19.32
C LEU A 262 -13.05 16.55 19.86
N LEU A 263 -13.74 15.78 19.01
CA LEU A 263 -14.83 14.91 19.47
C LEU A 263 -14.33 13.81 20.42
N ALA A 264 -13.15 13.24 20.19
CA ALA A 264 -12.56 12.21 21.03
C ALA A 264 -12.26 12.67 22.46
N THR A 265 -12.15 13.98 22.69
CA THR A 265 -12.03 14.54 24.05
C THR A 265 -13.28 14.28 24.89
N GLY A 266 -14.47 14.28 24.29
CA GLY A 266 -15.74 14.27 25.01
C GLY A 266 -16.10 15.59 25.71
N ASP A 267 -15.30 16.64 25.54
CA ASP A 267 -15.54 17.92 26.20
C ASP A 267 -16.54 18.77 25.39
N GLU A 268 -17.72 19.03 25.97
CA GLU A 268 -18.83 19.74 25.30
C GLU A 268 -18.45 21.12 24.74
N LYS A 269 -17.49 21.80 25.37
CA LYS A 269 -17.01 23.13 24.95
C LYS A 269 -16.43 23.16 23.53
N TYR A 270 -16.00 22.01 22.98
CA TYR A 270 -15.47 21.90 21.62
C TYR A 270 -16.55 21.58 20.58
N LEU A 271 -17.74 21.12 20.99
CA LEU A 271 -18.81 20.69 20.08
C LEU A 271 -19.30 21.80 19.12
N PRO A 272 -19.46 23.08 19.53
CA PRO A 272 -19.93 24.11 18.60
C PRO A 272 -19.03 24.27 17.37
N ALA A 273 -17.70 24.25 17.56
CA ALA A 273 -16.74 24.37 16.46
C ALA A 273 -16.83 23.19 15.48
N VAL A 274 -17.07 21.98 15.99
CA VAL A 274 -17.20 20.78 15.16
C VAL A 274 -18.57 20.73 14.46
N ARG A 275 -19.65 21.09 15.15
CA ARG A 275 -21.02 21.07 14.60
C ARG A 275 -21.10 21.86 13.30
N ASP A 276 -20.68 23.12 13.33
CA ASP A 276 -20.83 24.02 12.18
C ASP A 276 -20.03 23.51 10.96
N TYR A 277 -18.86 22.92 11.21
CA TYR A 277 -18.02 22.26 10.19
C TYR A 277 -18.69 21.00 9.61
N VAL A 278 -19.27 20.15 10.46
CA VAL A 278 -19.96 18.91 10.06
C VAL A 278 -21.27 19.21 9.31
N HIS A 279 -22.05 20.19 9.75
CA HIS A 279 -23.29 20.61 9.08
C HIS A 279 -23.04 21.02 7.63
N LYS A 280 -21.98 21.81 7.39
CA LYS A 280 -21.57 22.19 6.04
C LYS A 280 -21.25 20.95 5.18
N LYS A 281 -20.44 20.03 5.71
CA LYS A 281 -20.06 18.79 5.00
C LYS A 281 -21.26 17.88 4.70
N ALA A 282 -22.18 17.76 5.66
CA ALA A 282 -23.40 16.99 5.47
C ALA A 282 -24.22 17.60 4.32
N LYS A 283 -24.37 18.93 4.31
CA LYS A 283 -25.09 19.62 3.24
C LYS A 283 -24.44 19.46 1.87
N ASP A 284 -23.12 19.60 1.79
CA ASP A 284 -22.36 19.39 0.55
C ASP A 284 -22.51 17.95 0.02
N SER A 285 -22.63 16.97 0.94
CA SER A 285 -22.76 15.55 0.60
C SER A 285 -24.11 15.21 -0.04
N GLU A 286 -25.18 15.94 0.25
CA GLU A 286 -26.51 15.70 -0.34
C GLU A 286 -26.52 15.85 -1.88
N ALA A 287 -25.61 16.68 -2.42
CA ALA A 287 -25.49 16.93 -3.85
C ALA A 287 -24.80 15.78 -4.62
N LEU A 288 -24.16 14.83 -3.92
CA LEU A 288 -23.39 13.76 -4.55
C LEU A 288 -24.31 12.76 -5.27
N ASP A 289 -23.92 12.36 -6.48
CA ASP A 289 -24.57 11.34 -7.28
C ASP A 289 -23.52 10.65 -8.13
N VAL A 290 -23.41 9.32 -8.03
CA VAL A 290 -22.44 8.53 -8.80
C VAL A 290 -22.75 8.56 -10.31
N MET A 291 -24.00 8.86 -10.67
CA MET A 291 -24.44 9.08 -12.05
C MET A 291 -24.40 10.57 -12.45
N GLY A 292 -24.06 11.47 -11.52
CA GLY A 292 -23.95 12.90 -11.74
C GLY A 292 -22.56 13.36 -12.16
N ASP A 293 -22.35 14.67 -12.24
CA ASP A 293 -21.05 15.28 -12.55
C ASP A 293 -20.32 15.79 -11.28
N GLN A 294 -21.04 15.85 -10.16
CA GLN A 294 -20.50 16.20 -8.86
C GLN A 294 -20.00 14.95 -8.15
N GLY A 295 -18.78 14.98 -7.62
CA GLY A 295 -18.19 13.84 -6.96
C GLY A 295 -17.14 14.24 -5.94
N ILE A 296 -16.87 13.31 -5.02
CA ILE A 296 -15.80 13.39 -4.04
C ILE A 296 -14.84 12.20 -4.25
N GLY A 297 -13.54 12.45 -4.11
CA GLY A 297 -12.52 11.41 -4.20
C GLY A 297 -12.54 10.49 -2.98
N CYS A 298 -12.11 9.25 -3.15
CA CYS A 298 -12.26 8.19 -2.15
C CYS A 298 -11.64 8.52 -0.79
N TRP A 299 -10.43 9.10 -0.78
CA TRP A 299 -9.77 9.52 0.46
C TRP A 299 -10.61 10.51 1.26
N HIS A 300 -11.03 11.60 0.62
CA HIS A 300 -11.83 12.64 1.27
C HIS A 300 -13.20 12.12 1.68
N GLY A 301 -13.86 11.33 0.82
CA GLY A 301 -15.15 10.72 1.13
C GLY A 301 -15.10 9.81 2.35
N GLY A 302 -14.06 8.96 2.47
CA GLY A 302 -13.88 8.08 3.62
C GLY A 302 -13.73 8.84 4.94
N TYR A 303 -12.77 9.78 5.03
CA TYR A 303 -12.53 10.53 6.27
C TYR A 303 -13.68 11.47 6.63
N GLN A 304 -14.31 12.12 5.64
CA GLN A 304 -15.50 12.94 5.86
C GLN A 304 -16.66 12.10 6.40
N ASN A 305 -16.92 10.91 5.84
CA ASN A 305 -18.01 10.06 6.32
C ASN A 305 -17.74 9.50 7.71
N ILE A 306 -16.48 9.16 8.05
CA ILE A 306 -16.08 8.81 9.42
C ILE A 306 -16.42 9.96 10.39
N LEU A 307 -16.02 11.19 10.06
CA LEU A 307 -16.30 12.36 10.91
C LEU A 307 -17.81 12.56 11.13
N MET A 308 -18.60 12.57 10.05
CA MET A 308 -20.05 12.80 10.16
C MET A 308 -20.75 11.69 10.96
N THR A 309 -20.35 10.43 10.76
CA THR A 309 -20.95 9.29 11.48
C THR A 309 -20.59 9.29 12.97
N GLU A 310 -19.31 9.51 13.32
CA GLU A 310 -18.90 9.65 14.74
C GLU A 310 -19.57 10.84 15.42
N TYR A 311 -19.72 11.96 14.71
CA TYR A 311 -20.47 13.11 15.20
C TYR A 311 -21.91 12.74 15.55
N TYR A 312 -22.66 12.15 14.60
CA TYR A 312 -24.04 11.70 14.84
C TYR A 312 -24.13 10.68 15.99
N LEU A 313 -23.22 9.72 16.04
CA LEU A 313 -23.20 8.67 17.07
C LEU A 313 -22.89 9.22 18.47
N LEU A 314 -22.26 10.40 18.55
CA LEU A 314 -22.01 11.11 19.79
C LEU A 314 -23.16 12.05 20.18
N THR A 315 -23.64 12.87 19.23
CA THR A 315 -24.58 13.98 19.52
C THR A 315 -26.04 13.66 19.27
N ARG A 316 -26.34 12.64 18.45
CA ARG A 316 -27.68 12.32 17.93
C ARG A 316 -28.32 13.45 17.12
N ASP A 317 -27.52 14.35 16.56
CA ASP A 317 -28.01 15.44 15.72
C ASP A 317 -28.51 14.90 14.36
N GLU A 318 -29.83 14.79 14.21
CA GLU A 318 -30.46 14.22 13.01
C GLU A 318 -30.26 15.06 11.74
N THR A 319 -29.87 16.34 11.87
CA THR A 319 -29.69 17.23 10.71
C THR A 319 -28.59 16.77 9.75
N VAL A 320 -27.65 15.95 10.23
CA VAL A 320 -26.55 15.42 9.40
C VAL A 320 -26.87 14.08 8.73
N LEU A 321 -27.95 13.39 9.13
CA LEU A 321 -28.31 12.07 8.60
C LEU A 321 -28.54 12.04 7.08
N PRO A 322 -29.21 13.03 6.45
CA PRO A 322 -29.35 13.07 4.99
C PRO A 322 -28.00 13.08 4.26
N GLY A 323 -27.04 13.86 4.77
CA GLY A 323 -25.68 13.93 4.23
C GLY A 323 -24.90 12.61 4.40
N ILE A 324 -25.01 11.97 5.58
CA ILE A 324 -24.40 10.66 5.84
C ILE A 324 -24.97 9.61 4.89
N LYS A 325 -26.30 9.57 4.71
CA LYS A 325 -26.96 8.63 3.79
C LYS A 325 -26.47 8.85 2.35
N ALA A 326 -26.49 10.10 1.88
CA ALA A 326 -26.08 10.43 0.51
C ALA A 326 -24.63 10.06 0.23
N LEU A 327 -23.69 10.41 1.13
CA LEU A 327 -22.28 10.05 0.97
C LEU A 327 -22.06 8.54 1.06
N SER A 328 -22.72 7.85 1.99
CA SER A 328 -22.58 6.41 2.16
C SER A 328 -23.09 5.64 0.93
N GLU A 329 -24.22 6.05 0.35
CA GLU A 329 -24.74 5.46 -0.90
C GLU A 329 -23.83 5.77 -2.10
N TYR A 330 -23.34 7.00 -2.22
CA TYR A 330 -22.37 7.39 -3.25
C TYR A 330 -21.11 6.51 -3.21
N LEU A 331 -20.53 6.33 -2.02
CA LEU A 331 -19.35 5.49 -1.81
C LEU A 331 -19.66 4.02 -2.11
N ALA A 332 -20.81 3.51 -1.65
CA ALA A 332 -21.23 2.12 -1.84
C ALA A 332 -21.50 1.76 -3.31
N TYR A 333 -22.22 2.61 -4.05
CA TYR A 333 -22.41 2.43 -5.49
C TYR A 333 -21.11 2.58 -6.27
N GLY A 334 -20.18 3.38 -5.73
CA GLY A 334 -18.88 3.64 -6.31
C GLY A 334 -17.80 2.58 -6.12
N GLN A 335 -18.15 1.43 -5.53
CA GLN A 335 -17.23 0.33 -5.21
C GLN A 335 -16.95 -0.56 -6.42
N SER A 336 -15.74 -1.12 -6.49
CA SER A 336 -15.42 -2.18 -7.45
C SER A 336 -16.20 -3.46 -7.15
N GLY A 337 -16.27 -4.37 -8.12
CA GLY A 337 -16.98 -5.64 -7.93
C GLY A 337 -16.35 -6.60 -6.91
N VAL A 338 -15.12 -6.35 -6.47
CA VAL A 338 -14.46 -7.15 -5.43
C VAL A 338 -14.42 -6.49 -4.06
N GLY A 339 -15.03 -5.31 -3.91
CA GLY A 339 -15.13 -4.65 -2.61
C GLY A 339 -14.09 -3.56 -2.35
N THR A 340 -13.40 -3.06 -3.38
CA THR A 340 -12.28 -2.12 -3.25
C THR A 340 -12.56 -0.76 -3.90
N TRP A 341 -11.80 0.28 -3.53
CA TRP A 341 -11.83 1.61 -4.16
C TRP A 341 -10.44 2.04 -4.63
N SER A 342 -10.38 3.01 -5.55
CA SER A 342 -9.15 3.63 -6.05
C SER A 342 -8.99 5.08 -5.54
N HIS A 343 -8.19 5.92 -6.18
CA HIS A 343 -8.20 7.38 -5.96
C HIS A 343 -9.58 7.99 -6.25
N GLY A 344 -10.24 7.47 -7.29
CA GLY A 344 -11.59 7.84 -7.69
C GLY A 344 -12.58 6.69 -7.52
N ILE A 345 -13.85 7.03 -7.66
CA ILE A 345 -14.99 6.12 -7.66
C ILE A 345 -15.04 5.34 -8.98
N ALA A 346 -15.48 4.06 -8.94
CA ALA A 346 -15.68 3.23 -10.12
C ALA A 346 -16.53 3.93 -11.19
N ASP A 347 -16.22 3.72 -12.47
CA ASP A 347 -16.95 4.34 -13.59
C ASP A 347 -18.28 3.62 -13.85
N VAL A 348 -19.26 3.92 -12.99
CA VAL A 348 -20.60 3.32 -13.02
C VAL A 348 -21.34 3.69 -14.31
N LYS A 349 -21.11 4.88 -14.86
CA LYS A 349 -21.72 5.30 -16.14
C LYS A 349 -21.30 4.38 -17.28
N GLN A 350 -20.02 3.99 -17.32
CA GLN A 350 -19.49 3.14 -18.38
C GLN A 350 -19.78 1.65 -18.15
N TYR A 351 -19.59 1.16 -16.94
CA TYR A 351 -19.55 -0.28 -16.65
C TYR A 351 -20.76 -0.81 -15.87
N GLY A 352 -21.64 0.06 -15.38
CA GLY A 352 -22.61 -0.29 -14.36
C GLY A 352 -21.94 -0.47 -12.98
N LEU A 353 -22.74 -0.90 -12.00
CA LEU A 353 -22.25 -1.25 -10.68
C LEU A 353 -21.28 -2.43 -10.75
N TYR A 354 -20.33 -2.45 -9.81
CA TYR A 354 -19.45 -3.60 -9.58
C TYR A 354 -18.46 -3.89 -10.72
N GLY A 355 -18.17 -2.88 -11.55
CA GLY A 355 -17.10 -2.89 -12.53
C GLY A 355 -15.69 -2.77 -11.91
N PRO A 356 -14.65 -2.52 -12.72
CA PRO A 356 -13.30 -2.29 -12.23
C PRO A 356 -13.21 -1.07 -11.31
N SER A 357 -12.32 -1.11 -10.33
CA SER A 357 -11.88 0.10 -9.63
C SER A 357 -11.33 1.13 -10.63
N ALA A 358 -11.54 2.42 -10.37
CA ALA A 358 -11.06 3.49 -11.26
C ALA A 358 -9.53 3.59 -11.38
N ALA A 359 -9.08 4.50 -12.26
CA ALA A 359 -7.68 4.82 -12.50
C ALA A 359 -6.81 3.58 -12.77
N TYR A 360 -5.73 3.38 -12.00
CA TYR A 360 -4.78 2.29 -12.18
C TYR A 360 -5.05 1.08 -11.27
N GLY A 361 -6.15 1.05 -10.51
CA GLY A 361 -6.47 -0.07 -9.62
C GLY A 361 -6.80 0.36 -8.18
N ALA A 362 -7.09 -0.65 -7.36
CA ALA A 362 -7.43 -0.48 -5.95
C ALA A 362 -6.30 0.12 -5.12
N MET A 363 -6.67 0.86 -4.07
CA MET A 363 -5.74 1.42 -3.10
C MET A 363 -6.28 1.19 -1.69
N ASN A 364 -5.77 0.14 -1.04
CA ASN A 364 -6.31 -0.34 0.23
C ASN A 364 -6.26 0.70 1.37
N ALA A 365 -5.30 1.62 1.35
CA ALA A 365 -5.23 2.72 2.32
C ALA A 365 -6.36 3.77 2.16
N ALA A 366 -7.01 3.83 0.99
CA ALA A 366 -8.22 4.62 0.76
C ALA A 366 -9.50 3.78 0.92
N THR A 367 -9.46 2.49 0.53
CA THR A 367 -10.57 1.55 0.67
C THR A 367 -10.98 1.37 2.14
N LEU A 368 -10.01 1.12 3.04
CA LEU A 368 -10.33 0.78 4.44
C LEU A 368 -11.02 1.92 5.21
N PRO A 369 -10.61 3.20 5.10
CA PRO A 369 -11.38 4.30 5.69
C PRO A 369 -12.82 4.37 5.18
N ILE A 370 -13.07 4.12 3.89
CA ILE A 370 -14.43 4.03 3.35
C ILE A 370 -15.17 2.86 4.00
N ALA A 371 -14.59 1.66 4.01
CA ALA A 371 -15.22 0.47 4.59
C ALA A 371 -15.58 0.67 6.07
N ILE A 372 -14.67 1.25 6.86
CA ILE A 372 -14.93 1.65 8.27
C ILE A 372 -16.10 2.64 8.34
N SER A 373 -16.09 3.68 7.49
CA SER A 373 -17.15 4.69 7.48
C SER A 373 -18.53 4.10 7.19
N LEU A 374 -18.62 3.08 6.33
CA LEU A 374 -19.88 2.42 6.00
C LEU A 374 -20.38 1.56 7.15
N VAL A 375 -19.49 0.90 7.91
CA VAL A 375 -19.87 0.19 9.14
C VAL A 375 -20.37 1.18 10.21
N LEU A 376 -19.74 2.36 10.33
CA LEU A 376 -20.24 3.41 11.21
C LEU A 376 -21.59 3.95 10.74
N ALA A 377 -21.81 4.12 9.44
CA ALA A 377 -23.08 4.52 8.87
C ALA A 377 -24.20 3.51 9.18
N GLN A 378 -23.93 2.21 9.14
CA GLN A 378 -24.88 1.18 9.61
C GLN A 378 -25.26 1.39 11.08
N LYS A 379 -24.30 1.76 11.94
CA LYS A 379 -24.57 2.10 13.35
C LYS A 379 -25.38 3.40 13.51
N CYS A 380 -25.33 4.31 12.52
CA CYS A 380 -26.21 5.47 12.44
C CYS A 380 -27.64 5.14 11.97
N GLY A 381 -27.93 3.87 11.64
CA GLY A 381 -29.22 3.44 11.08
C GLY A 381 -29.30 3.48 9.55
N ILE A 382 -28.19 3.75 8.85
CA ILE A 382 -28.13 3.73 7.38
C ILE A 382 -27.87 2.29 6.90
N THR A 383 -28.94 1.51 6.75
CA THR A 383 -28.88 0.09 6.40
C THR A 383 -29.44 -0.21 5.00
N THR A 384 -29.21 0.69 4.04
CA THR A 384 -29.67 0.46 2.66
C THR A 384 -28.93 -0.71 2.02
N THR A 385 -29.57 -1.43 1.11
CA THR A 385 -28.98 -2.57 0.38
C THR A 385 -27.58 -2.28 -0.16
N PRO A 386 -27.32 -1.19 -0.91
CA PRO A 386 -25.97 -0.91 -1.43
C PRO A 386 -24.92 -0.78 -0.32
N VAL A 387 -25.26 -0.14 0.81
CA VAL A 387 -24.33 0.03 1.94
C VAL A 387 -23.99 -1.31 2.59
N ASN A 388 -25.01 -2.14 2.87
CA ASN A 388 -24.80 -3.46 3.48
C ASN A 388 -23.98 -4.37 2.56
N ASP A 389 -24.30 -4.39 1.27
CA ASP A 389 -23.57 -5.20 0.29
C ASP A 389 -22.12 -4.74 0.14
N ALA A 390 -21.87 -3.42 0.19
CA ALA A 390 -20.53 -2.87 0.10
C ALA A 390 -19.65 -3.24 1.30
N VAL A 391 -20.24 -3.24 2.51
CA VAL A 391 -19.57 -3.74 3.72
C VAL A 391 -19.25 -5.23 3.58
N ASN A 392 -20.21 -6.05 3.12
CA ASN A 392 -20.01 -7.50 2.95
C ASN A 392 -18.92 -7.84 1.92
N ARG A 393 -18.87 -7.14 0.77
CA ARG A 393 -17.79 -7.33 -0.22
C ARG A 393 -16.42 -6.96 0.37
N SER A 394 -16.32 -5.83 1.06
CA SER A 394 -15.06 -5.40 1.71
C SER A 394 -14.62 -6.41 2.78
N LYS A 395 -15.57 -6.92 3.58
CA LYS A 395 -15.32 -7.98 4.58
C LYS A 395 -14.74 -9.22 3.90
N GLY A 396 -15.38 -9.72 2.85
CA GLY A 396 -14.90 -10.88 2.09
C GLY A 396 -13.49 -10.68 1.54
N PHE A 397 -13.24 -9.52 0.93
CA PHE A 397 -11.92 -9.17 0.37
C PHE A 397 -10.83 -9.15 1.44
N TYR A 398 -11.04 -8.47 2.57
CA TYR A 398 -9.99 -8.30 3.58
C TYR A 398 -9.79 -9.52 4.47
N ARG A 399 -10.82 -10.36 4.67
CA ARG A 399 -10.69 -11.63 5.41
C ARG A 399 -9.68 -12.56 4.76
N TYR A 400 -9.51 -12.48 3.44
CA TYR A 400 -8.52 -13.26 2.72
C TYR A 400 -7.11 -13.14 3.33
N TYR A 401 -6.70 -11.96 3.81
CA TYR A 401 -5.34 -11.70 4.30
C TYR A 401 -5.06 -12.18 5.73
N VAL A 402 -6.08 -12.63 6.47
CA VAL A 402 -5.91 -13.16 7.84
C VAL A 402 -4.95 -14.36 7.81
N ASP A 403 -3.95 -14.34 8.70
CA ASP A 403 -2.84 -15.29 8.81
C ASP A 403 -1.89 -15.41 7.58
N LYS A 404 -2.18 -14.72 6.46
CA LYS A 404 -1.42 -14.80 5.21
C LYS A 404 -0.40 -13.68 5.00
N GLY A 405 -0.48 -12.59 5.77
CA GLY A 405 0.49 -11.49 5.74
C GLY A 405 -0.17 -10.11 5.77
N THR A 406 0.58 -9.10 5.34
CA THR A 406 0.11 -7.71 5.30
C THR A 406 -0.75 -7.45 4.09
N ILE A 407 -1.81 -6.66 4.27
CA ILE A 407 -2.65 -6.17 3.18
C ILE A 407 -1.75 -5.36 2.21
N PRO A 408 -1.68 -5.71 0.92
CA PRO A 408 -0.76 -5.08 -0.01
C PRO A 408 -1.32 -3.77 -0.55
N TYR A 409 -0.56 -3.12 -1.44
CA TYR A 409 -1.16 -2.16 -2.37
C TYR A 409 -1.92 -2.92 -3.47
N GLY A 410 -3.04 -2.38 -3.98
CA GLY A 410 -3.82 -3.08 -5.01
C GLY A 410 -4.52 -4.36 -4.53
N GLU A 411 -4.91 -5.20 -5.49
CA GLU A 411 -5.53 -6.51 -5.27
C GLU A 411 -4.50 -7.62 -5.55
N HIS A 412 -3.45 -7.64 -4.73
CA HIS A 412 -2.25 -8.46 -4.91
C HIS A 412 -2.12 -9.52 -3.82
N PRO A 413 -1.16 -10.46 -3.95
CA PRO A 413 -0.80 -11.34 -2.84
C PRO A 413 -0.35 -10.54 -1.60
N PRO A 414 -0.47 -11.12 -0.38
CA PRO A 414 -0.01 -10.49 0.85
C PRO A 414 1.46 -10.06 0.80
N ALA A 415 1.78 -8.94 1.46
CA ALA A 415 3.15 -8.48 1.67
C ALA A 415 3.77 -9.09 2.94
N PHE A 416 5.11 -9.14 2.98
CA PHE A 416 5.89 -9.70 4.10
C PHE A 416 6.55 -8.61 4.96
N ASN A 417 5.71 -7.87 5.67
CA ASN A 417 6.03 -6.87 6.69
C ASN A 417 4.89 -6.86 7.73
N TYR A 418 4.98 -6.11 8.83
CA TYR A 418 3.91 -6.08 9.84
C TYR A 418 2.78 -5.07 9.53
N ASP A 419 3.10 -3.95 8.88
CA ASP A 419 2.11 -2.98 8.41
C ASP A 419 2.68 -2.16 7.24
N GLY A 420 1.82 -1.57 6.41
CA GLY A 420 2.23 -0.66 5.34
C GLY A 420 1.16 0.41 5.09
N ASN A 421 1.52 1.69 5.23
CA ASN A 421 0.60 2.83 5.16
C ASN A 421 -0.62 2.73 6.12
N GLY A 422 -0.55 1.92 7.19
CA GLY A 422 -1.61 1.79 8.19
C GLY A 422 -2.73 0.81 7.82
N LYS A 423 -2.58 0.03 6.75
CA LYS A 423 -3.65 -0.84 6.23
C LYS A 423 -4.05 -1.92 7.23
N ASN A 424 -3.10 -2.58 7.88
CA ASN A 424 -3.44 -3.60 8.89
C ASN A 424 -4.05 -2.94 10.13
N SER A 425 -3.57 -1.75 10.49
CA SER A 425 -4.11 -0.96 11.59
C SER A 425 -5.56 -0.51 11.36
N MET A 426 -5.90 -0.10 10.14
CA MET A 426 -7.28 0.18 9.74
C MET A 426 -8.12 -1.11 9.73
N ALA A 427 -7.57 -2.23 9.25
CA ALA A 427 -8.27 -3.52 9.21
C ALA A 427 -8.61 -4.04 10.61
N ALA A 428 -7.73 -3.85 11.60
CA ALA A 428 -8.02 -4.19 13.00
C ALA A 428 -9.28 -3.47 13.50
N VAL A 429 -9.40 -2.16 13.23
CA VAL A 429 -10.59 -1.37 13.59
C VAL A 429 -11.82 -1.80 12.79
N PHE A 430 -11.67 -2.03 11.49
CA PHE A 430 -12.76 -2.45 10.61
C PHE A 430 -13.40 -3.76 11.07
N PHE A 431 -12.59 -4.78 11.36
CA PHE A 431 -13.08 -6.08 11.82
C PHE A 431 -13.63 -6.04 13.24
N ASP A 432 -13.08 -5.18 14.10
CA ASP A 432 -13.59 -4.99 15.46
C ASP A 432 -15.02 -4.44 15.43
N LEU A 433 -15.27 -3.42 14.60
CA LEU A 433 -16.59 -2.82 14.43
C LEU A 433 -17.63 -3.79 13.85
N LEU A 434 -17.18 -4.80 13.09
CA LEU A 434 -17.98 -5.89 12.52
C LEU A 434 -18.19 -7.06 13.50
N GLY A 435 -17.49 -7.10 14.63
CA GLY A 435 -17.55 -8.21 15.59
C GLY A 435 -16.77 -9.45 15.17
N ASP A 436 -15.79 -9.31 14.27
CA ASP A 436 -15.02 -10.42 13.72
C ASP A 436 -13.75 -10.69 14.55
N GLN A 437 -13.88 -11.55 15.56
CA GLN A 437 -12.85 -11.76 16.58
C GLN A 437 -11.50 -12.23 16.02
N GLU A 438 -11.54 -13.19 15.10
CA GLU A 438 -10.32 -13.79 14.54
C GLU A 438 -9.52 -12.76 13.73
N ALA A 439 -10.20 -12.05 12.82
CA ALA A 439 -9.55 -11.05 11.99
C ALA A 439 -9.06 -9.86 12.83
N THR A 440 -9.87 -9.42 13.80
CA THR A 440 -9.49 -8.36 14.76
C THR A 440 -8.22 -8.73 15.51
N LYS A 441 -8.16 -9.94 16.07
CA LYS A 441 -6.99 -10.43 16.81
C LYS A 441 -5.75 -10.45 15.93
N TYR A 442 -5.84 -11.02 14.73
CA TYR A 442 -4.72 -11.07 13.79
C TYR A 442 -4.19 -9.67 13.44
N PHE A 443 -5.06 -8.77 12.98
CA PHE A 443 -4.61 -7.44 12.56
C PHE A 443 -4.16 -6.56 13.72
N ALA A 444 -4.74 -6.69 14.92
CA ALA A 444 -4.26 -6.00 16.11
C ALA A 444 -2.85 -6.47 16.52
N ARG A 445 -2.54 -7.77 16.39
CA ARG A 445 -1.17 -8.28 16.60
C ARG A 445 -0.20 -7.75 15.55
N MET A 446 -0.59 -7.75 14.27
CA MET A 446 0.21 -7.18 13.18
C MET A 446 0.53 -5.69 13.43
N THR A 447 -0.47 -4.90 13.85
CA THR A 447 -0.26 -3.49 14.21
C THR A 447 0.69 -3.32 15.38
N LEU A 448 0.52 -4.09 16.45
CA LEU A 448 1.38 -4.01 17.63
C LEU A 448 2.84 -4.37 17.31
N ALA A 449 3.07 -5.40 16.49
CA ALA A 449 4.41 -5.77 16.01
C ALA A 449 5.04 -4.71 15.11
N SER A 450 4.22 -3.90 14.41
CA SER A 450 4.70 -2.93 13.42
C SER A 450 5.38 -1.69 13.99
N SER A 451 5.62 -1.55 15.30
CA SER A 451 6.10 -0.30 15.91
C SER A 451 7.42 0.23 15.32
N TYR A 452 8.22 -0.62 14.69
CA TYR A 452 9.47 -0.26 13.99
C TYR A 452 9.32 -0.15 12.46
N ASP A 453 8.24 -0.69 11.89
CA ASP A 453 7.90 -0.67 10.46
C ASP A 453 7.05 0.56 10.05
N ARG A 454 7.04 1.61 10.88
CA ARG A 454 6.08 2.71 10.75
C ARG A 454 6.51 3.81 9.78
N GLU A 455 7.82 3.98 9.55
CA GLU A 455 8.38 5.03 8.69
C GLU A 455 8.35 4.69 7.19
N PRO A 456 8.66 3.47 6.75
CA PRO A 456 8.54 3.13 5.33
C PRO A 456 7.08 3.19 4.87
N GLY A 457 6.84 3.75 3.69
CA GLY A 457 5.48 3.90 3.17
C GLY A 457 5.44 4.51 1.78
N HIS A 458 4.52 4.03 0.93
CA HIS A 458 4.36 4.58 -0.41
C HIS A 458 3.82 6.00 -0.33
N THR A 459 4.53 6.97 -0.94
CA THR A 459 4.23 8.42 -0.92
C THR A 459 4.30 9.12 0.44
N GLY A 460 4.75 8.43 1.49
CA GLY A 460 4.79 8.93 2.87
C GLY A 460 4.16 7.95 3.87
N HIS A 461 4.33 8.21 5.17
CA HIS A 461 3.85 7.35 6.26
C HIS A 461 2.69 7.93 7.09
N PHE A 462 2.09 9.05 6.67
CA PHE A 462 1.07 9.78 7.45
C PHE A 462 -0.04 8.86 8.01
N PHE A 463 -0.69 8.09 7.14
CA PHE A 463 -1.81 7.21 7.53
C PHE A 463 -1.39 6.04 8.42
N ALA A 464 -0.13 5.65 8.29
CA ALA A 464 0.42 4.61 9.11
C ALA A 464 0.35 5.05 10.59
N TRP A 465 0.80 6.25 10.90
CA TRP A 465 0.82 6.77 12.27
C TRP A 465 -0.55 7.20 12.79
N GLN A 466 -1.46 7.61 11.90
CA GLN A 466 -2.84 7.90 12.23
C GLN A 466 -3.56 6.68 12.84
N TRP A 467 -3.41 5.52 12.20
CA TRP A 467 -4.20 4.34 12.54
C TRP A 467 -3.52 3.39 13.53
N GLY A 468 -2.20 3.47 13.71
CA GLY A 468 -1.44 2.54 14.53
C GLY A 468 -1.96 2.39 15.97
N ALA A 469 -2.11 3.50 16.69
CA ALA A 469 -2.60 3.44 18.08
C ALA A 469 -4.07 2.97 18.16
N LEU A 470 -4.90 3.35 17.19
CA LEU A 470 -6.30 2.91 17.11
C LEU A 470 -6.40 1.39 16.89
N GLY A 471 -5.60 0.86 15.96
CA GLY A 471 -5.52 -0.58 15.69
C GLY A 471 -4.96 -1.37 16.88
N ALA A 472 -3.86 -0.92 17.47
CA ALA A 472 -3.27 -1.56 18.66
C ALA A 472 -4.25 -1.59 19.85
N SER A 473 -5.07 -0.55 20.02
CA SER A 473 -6.07 -0.49 21.09
C SER A 473 -7.13 -1.58 21.04
N ARG A 474 -7.35 -2.20 19.88
CA ARG A 474 -8.25 -3.36 19.76
C ARG A 474 -7.74 -4.57 20.55
N GLY A 475 -6.42 -4.68 20.75
CA GLY A 475 -5.81 -5.67 21.64
C GLY A 475 -5.92 -5.33 23.14
N GLY A 476 -6.59 -4.24 23.50
CA GLY A 476 -6.79 -3.78 24.87
C GLY A 476 -5.77 -2.75 25.36
N PRO A 477 -5.93 -2.26 26.60
CA PRO A 477 -5.11 -1.16 27.15
C PRO A 477 -3.61 -1.43 27.13
N ALA A 478 -3.17 -2.63 27.51
CA ALA A 478 -1.75 -2.98 27.55
C ALA A 478 -1.10 -2.95 26.16
N ALA A 479 -1.80 -3.41 25.12
CA ALA A 479 -1.34 -3.35 23.74
C ALA A 479 -1.20 -1.91 23.25
N ALA A 480 -2.19 -1.05 23.50
CA ALA A 480 -2.11 0.38 23.16
C ALA A 480 -1.00 1.11 23.91
N GLN A 481 -0.79 0.80 25.19
CA GLN A 481 0.28 1.38 26.01
C GLN A 481 1.67 1.00 25.48
N ALA A 482 1.87 -0.30 25.19
CA ALA A 482 3.12 -0.79 24.60
C ALA A 482 3.40 -0.16 23.23
N PHE A 483 2.38 -0.08 22.37
CA PHE A 483 2.50 0.60 21.08
C PHE A 483 2.87 2.07 21.27
N ALA A 484 2.11 2.81 22.09
CA ALA A 484 2.35 4.22 22.36
C ALA A 484 3.76 4.47 22.91
N GLN A 485 4.26 3.61 23.82
CA GLN A 485 5.62 3.68 24.34
C GLN A 485 6.67 3.48 23.25
N ASN A 486 6.54 2.43 22.43
CA ASN A 486 7.51 2.14 21.36
C ASN A 486 7.53 3.23 20.26
N THR A 487 6.41 3.92 20.06
CA THR A 487 6.26 4.99 19.06
C THR A 487 6.49 6.41 19.59
N ARG A 488 6.62 6.57 20.91
CA ARG A 488 6.60 7.89 21.58
C ARG A 488 7.67 8.84 21.07
N TRP A 489 8.85 8.28 20.79
CA TRP A 489 9.99 9.07 20.35
C TRP A 489 9.64 9.91 19.11
N PHE A 490 8.84 9.36 18.20
CA PHE A 490 8.43 9.99 16.96
C PHE A 490 7.34 11.03 17.21
N THR A 491 6.30 10.66 17.97
CA THR A 491 5.16 11.57 18.25
C THR A 491 5.58 12.80 19.05
N GLU A 492 6.56 12.66 19.95
CA GLU A 492 7.09 13.81 20.69
C GLU A 492 7.96 14.74 19.84
N LEU A 493 8.55 14.24 18.74
CA LEU A 493 9.24 15.09 17.76
C LEU A 493 8.25 15.81 16.83
N GLU A 494 7.10 15.21 16.53
CA GLU A 494 6.01 15.87 15.77
C GLU A 494 5.44 17.08 16.51
N ARG A 495 5.40 17.03 17.85
CA ARG A 495 4.77 18.05 18.70
C ARG A 495 5.57 19.34 18.72
N ARG A 496 5.01 20.44 18.22
CA ARG A 496 5.62 21.77 18.18
C ARG A 496 5.51 22.50 19.52
N ALA A 497 6.27 23.59 19.64
CA ALA A 497 6.24 24.49 20.80
C ALA A 497 4.86 25.17 21.02
N ASP A 498 4.07 25.34 19.96
CA ASP A 498 2.70 25.87 20.01
C ASP A 498 1.63 24.80 20.32
N SER A 499 2.07 23.58 20.66
CA SER A 499 1.25 22.40 20.95
C SER A 499 0.48 21.80 19.77
N SER A 500 0.64 22.33 18.55
CA SER A 500 0.26 21.60 17.34
C SER A 500 1.21 20.44 17.07
N SER A 501 0.85 19.52 16.18
CA SER A 501 1.76 18.48 15.68
C SER A 501 1.82 18.50 14.16
N VAL A 502 2.96 18.15 13.58
CA VAL A 502 3.17 18.18 12.13
C VAL A 502 3.67 16.85 11.58
N TYR A 503 3.35 16.58 10.31
CA TYR A 503 3.89 15.45 9.57
C TYR A 503 5.42 15.55 9.48
N GLN A 504 6.11 14.49 9.88
CA GLN A 504 7.54 14.30 9.64
C GLN A 504 7.75 13.66 8.26
N TYR A 505 8.77 14.08 7.54
CA TYR A 505 9.09 13.50 6.23
C TYR A 505 9.82 12.16 6.39
N GLN A 506 9.57 11.24 5.46
CA GLN A 506 10.39 10.04 5.32
C GLN A 506 11.83 10.42 5.01
N LEU A 507 12.77 9.94 5.82
CA LEU A 507 14.19 10.20 5.60
C LEU A 507 14.73 9.59 4.31
N ARG A 508 14.01 8.64 3.70
CA ARG A 508 14.39 8.00 2.44
C ARG A 508 13.18 7.83 1.53
N GLY A 509 13.27 8.39 0.32
CA GLY A 509 12.28 8.16 -0.73
C GLY A 509 10.93 8.85 -0.50
N ASP A 510 10.88 9.95 0.27
CA ASP A 510 9.64 10.73 0.39
C ASP A 510 9.26 11.37 -0.96
N HIS A 511 7.96 11.41 -1.24
CA HIS A 511 7.41 12.05 -2.44
C HIS A 511 6.78 13.42 -2.15
N HIS A 512 6.94 13.91 -0.92
CA HIS A 512 6.42 15.14 -0.31
C HIS A 512 4.92 15.33 -0.45
N LYS A 513 4.14 14.23 -0.52
CA LYS A 513 2.68 14.31 -0.74
C LYS A 513 1.91 14.86 0.44
N TYR A 514 2.43 14.66 1.65
CA TYR A 514 1.84 15.14 2.90
C TYR A 514 2.58 16.36 3.47
N GLY A 515 3.45 17.00 2.68
CA GLY A 515 4.20 18.17 3.12
C GLY A 515 3.28 19.28 3.63
N GLY A 516 3.56 19.77 4.84
CA GLY A 516 2.77 20.81 5.50
C GLY A 516 1.46 20.34 6.14
N TRP A 517 1.13 19.04 6.09
CA TRP A 517 -0.02 18.52 6.83
C TRP A 517 0.27 18.49 8.34
N GLU A 518 -0.73 18.85 9.12
CA GLU A 518 -0.67 18.69 10.57
C GLU A 518 -1.12 17.29 11.00
N THR A 519 -0.69 16.88 12.20
CA THR A 519 -1.02 15.60 12.83
C THR A 519 -1.68 15.78 14.20
N THR A 520 -2.06 17.01 14.58
CA THR A 520 -2.59 17.35 15.91
C THR A 520 -3.80 16.51 16.31
N GLY A 521 -4.82 16.42 15.44
CA GLY A 521 -6.01 15.58 15.67
C GLY A 521 -5.71 14.09 15.85
N GLN A 522 -4.68 13.58 15.16
CA GLN A 522 -4.26 12.18 15.28
C GLN A 522 -3.75 11.86 16.68
N ARG A 523 -2.85 12.73 17.16
CA ARG A 523 -2.24 12.60 18.49
C ARG A 523 -3.26 12.82 19.58
N LEU A 524 -4.18 13.76 19.37
CA LEU A 524 -5.30 13.98 20.27
C LEU A 524 -6.18 12.72 20.39
N MET A 525 -6.54 12.06 19.29
CA MET A 525 -7.27 10.78 19.33
C MET A 525 -6.49 9.68 20.05
N GLN A 526 -5.18 9.55 19.79
CA GLN A 526 -4.31 8.60 20.48
C GLN A 526 -4.28 8.84 21.99
N HIS A 527 -4.16 10.10 22.43
CA HIS A 527 -4.19 10.45 23.85
C HIS A 527 -5.57 10.22 24.48
N CYS A 528 -6.65 10.38 23.71
CA CYS A 528 -8.02 10.18 24.18
C CYS A 528 -8.52 8.71 24.14
N LEU A 529 -7.70 7.74 23.75
CA LEU A 529 -8.05 6.31 23.83
C LEU A 529 -8.65 5.87 25.18
N PRO A 530 -8.15 6.33 26.35
CA PRO A 530 -8.72 5.97 27.65
C PRO A 530 -10.12 6.55 27.89
N ARG A 531 -10.47 7.65 27.21
CA ARG A 531 -11.76 8.33 27.36
C ARG A 531 -12.90 7.58 26.67
N LYS A 532 -12.59 6.71 25.69
CA LYS A 532 -13.56 5.84 24.99
C LYS A 532 -14.80 6.59 24.47
N VAL A 533 -14.62 7.79 23.92
CA VAL A 533 -15.75 8.65 23.51
C VAL A 533 -16.33 8.25 22.15
N LEU A 534 -15.47 7.89 21.20
CA LEU A 534 -15.82 7.55 19.82
C LEU A 534 -15.77 6.04 19.61
N TYR A 535 -16.48 5.52 18.60
CA TYR A 535 -16.33 4.10 18.23
C TYR A 535 -14.88 3.78 17.85
N LEU A 536 -14.22 4.67 17.10
CA LEU A 536 -12.79 4.58 16.76
C LEU A 536 -11.88 4.55 18.00
N THR A 537 -12.26 5.23 19.09
CA THR A 537 -11.48 5.27 20.34
C THR A 537 -11.95 4.27 21.40
N GLY A 538 -12.90 3.38 21.06
CA GLY A 538 -13.33 2.28 21.94
C GLY A 538 -14.56 2.56 22.80
N LYS A 539 -15.52 3.38 22.34
CA LYS A 539 -16.84 3.58 22.97
C LYS A 539 -17.57 2.29 23.28
N VAL A 540 -17.43 1.32 22.39
CA VAL A 540 -17.83 -0.07 22.61
C VAL A 540 -16.56 -0.87 22.84
N ASP A 541 -16.58 -1.76 23.83
CA ASP A 541 -15.46 -2.66 24.08
C ASP A 541 -15.18 -3.52 22.84
N SER A 542 -13.90 -3.85 22.65
CA SER A 542 -13.49 -4.64 21.50
C SER A 542 -14.20 -5.99 21.48
N CYS A 543 -14.44 -6.52 20.28
CA CYS A 543 -15.01 -7.86 20.11
C CYS A 543 -14.10 -8.98 20.60
N ILE A 544 -12.83 -8.69 20.93
CA ILE A 544 -11.88 -9.62 21.54
C ILE A 544 -11.57 -9.23 22.98
N ALA A 545 -11.21 -10.22 23.79
CA ALA A 545 -10.60 -9.96 25.09
C ALA A 545 -9.24 -9.26 24.91
N PRO A 546 -8.82 -8.41 25.87
CA PRO A 546 -7.47 -7.87 25.90
C PRO A 546 -6.41 -8.97 25.78
N PHE A 547 -5.30 -8.67 25.11
CA PHE A 547 -4.17 -9.60 25.03
C PHE A 547 -3.65 -9.94 26.40
N THR A 548 -3.36 -11.22 26.59
CA THR A 548 -2.63 -11.71 27.76
C THR A 548 -1.18 -11.21 27.74
N ASP A 549 -0.51 -11.21 28.89
CA ASP A 549 0.90 -10.83 28.98
C ASP A 549 1.79 -11.69 28.05
N ALA A 550 1.46 -12.97 27.91
CA ALA A 550 2.15 -13.88 27.01
C ALA A 550 1.99 -13.48 25.54
N GLU A 551 0.76 -13.16 25.10
CA GLU A 551 0.50 -12.71 23.73
C GLU A 551 1.15 -11.36 23.43
N LEU A 552 1.12 -10.43 24.40
CA LEU A 552 1.78 -9.14 24.30
C LEU A 552 3.29 -9.31 24.13
N LYS A 553 3.91 -10.13 24.97
CA LYS A 553 5.35 -10.42 24.89
C LYS A 553 5.71 -11.10 23.58
N GLU A 554 5.00 -12.17 23.20
CA GLU A 554 5.24 -12.90 21.94
C GLU A 554 5.09 -11.98 20.72
N THR A 555 4.16 -11.02 20.76
CA THR A 555 3.95 -10.08 19.65
C THR A 555 5.06 -9.04 19.54
N LEU A 556 5.52 -8.49 20.67
CA LEU A 556 6.61 -7.51 20.70
C LEU A 556 7.97 -8.14 20.37
N ASP A 557 8.19 -9.39 20.77
CA ASP A 557 9.43 -10.12 20.48
C ASP A 557 9.53 -10.52 19.00
N ALA A 558 8.41 -10.62 18.28
CA ALA A 558 8.37 -11.11 16.91
C ALA A 558 9.16 -10.25 15.91
N ASP A 559 9.28 -8.95 16.19
CA ASP A 559 10.08 -8.03 15.36
C ASP A 559 11.59 -8.13 15.65
N ALA A 560 11.96 -8.55 16.86
CA ALA A 560 13.35 -8.73 17.29
C ALA A 560 13.89 -10.16 17.04
N PHE A 561 13.14 -11.00 16.31
CA PHE A 561 13.47 -12.40 16.10
C PHE A 561 14.72 -12.57 15.21
N ASP A 562 15.80 -13.11 15.78
CA ASP A 562 17.04 -13.48 15.05
C ASP A 562 17.16 -15.02 14.94
N PRO A 563 16.90 -15.62 13.77
CA PRO A 563 16.95 -17.07 13.60
C PRO A 563 18.38 -17.63 13.63
N LYS A 564 19.41 -16.82 13.34
CA LYS A 564 20.78 -17.32 13.12
C LYS A 564 21.41 -17.93 14.36
N ARG A 565 20.93 -17.55 15.54
CA ARG A 565 21.44 -17.97 16.86
C ARG A 565 20.71 -19.18 17.44
N LEU A 566 19.69 -19.70 16.76
CA LEU A 566 18.84 -20.77 17.25
C LEU A 566 19.32 -22.14 16.77
N SER A 567 19.07 -23.17 17.57
CA SER A 567 19.23 -24.57 17.19
C SER A 567 18.13 -25.01 16.20
N VAL A 568 18.35 -26.11 15.48
CA VAL A 568 17.35 -26.70 14.58
C VAL A 568 16.02 -26.99 15.30
N LYS A 569 16.08 -27.47 16.54
CA LYS A 569 14.88 -27.74 17.36
C LYS A 569 14.09 -26.46 17.65
N GLU A 570 14.78 -25.38 17.99
CA GLU A 570 14.14 -24.07 18.25
C GLU A 570 13.57 -23.46 16.97
N LEU A 571 14.27 -23.60 15.84
CA LEU A 571 13.77 -23.17 14.54
C LEU A 571 12.51 -23.94 14.11
N LEU A 572 12.47 -25.26 14.31
CA LEU A 572 11.27 -26.07 14.07
C LEU A 572 10.10 -25.63 14.97
N ALA A 573 10.37 -25.27 16.23
CA ALA A 573 9.34 -24.72 17.10
C ALA A 573 8.84 -23.33 16.61
N ALA A 574 9.75 -22.48 16.10
CA ALA A 574 9.43 -21.16 15.57
C ALA A 574 8.53 -21.21 14.32
N LEU A 575 8.51 -22.31 13.57
CA LEU A 575 7.53 -22.54 12.50
C LEU A 575 6.09 -22.56 13.01
N GLY A 576 5.87 -22.78 14.30
CA GLY A 576 4.57 -22.70 14.97
C GLY A 576 4.15 -21.30 15.42
N SER A 577 4.97 -20.27 15.20
CA SER A 577 4.68 -18.89 15.62
C SER A 577 3.45 -18.33 14.90
N TRP A 578 2.67 -17.49 15.57
CA TRP A 578 1.60 -16.70 14.93
C TRP A 578 2.12 -15.77 13.82
N SER A 579 3.35 -15.25 13.99
CA SER A 579 3.94 -14.28 13.07
C SER A 579 4.43 -14.97 11.81
N LEU A 580 3.89 -14.56 10.67
CA LEU A 580 4.35 -15.02 9.36
C LEU A 580 5.83 -14.72 9.14
N LEU A 581 6.32 -13.57 9.62
CA LEU A 581 7.72 -13.17 9.46
C LEU A 581 8.63 -14.11 10.24
N VAL A 582 8.30 -14.43 11.49
CA VAL A 582 9.04 -15.41 12.29
C VAL A 582 9.07 -16.77 11.61
N ARG A 583 7.92 -17.27 11.14
CA ARG A 583 7.85 -18.56 10.41
C ARG A 583 8.73 -18.55 9.15
N LYS A 584 8.67 -17.48 8.35
CA LYS A 584 9.45 -17.35 7.11
C LYS A 584 10.95 -17.27 7.41
N SER A 585 11.37 -16.43 8.35
CA SER A 585 12.78 -16.28 8.72
C SER A 585 13.35 -17.58 9.30
N ALA A 586 12.59 -18.30 10.12
CA ALA A 586 12.98 -19.62 10.62
C ALA A 586 13.10 -20.65 9.47
N ALA A 587 12.12 -20.68 8.56
CA ALA A 587 12.14 -21.55 7.38
C ALA A 587 13.34 -21.27 6.45
N GLN A 588 13.65 -20.00 6.20
CA GLN A 588 14.82 -19.60 5.41
C GLN A 588 16.13 -20.03 6.08
N GLU A 589 16.26 -19.84 7.39
CA GLU A 589 17.43 -20.27 8.14
C GLU A 589 17.58 -21.81 8.12
N LEU A 590 16.49 -22.57 8.31
CA LEU A 590 16.49 -24.02 8.15
C LEU A 590 16.93 -24.45 6.74
N GLY A 591 16.55 -23.69 5.70
CA GLY A 591 17.01 -23.87 4.32
C GLY A 591 18.53 -23.78 4.15
N GLN A 592 19.22 -23.05 5.02
CA GLN A 592 20.68 -22.91 5.02
C GLN A 592 21.40 -24.01 5.82
N ARG A 593 20.67 -24.80 6.62
CA ARG A 593 21.25 -25.89 7.43
C ARG A 593 21.39 -27.17 6.61
N GLU A 594 22.35 -28.01 7.00
CA GLU A 594 22.61 -29.29 6.32
C GLU A 594 21.76 -30.45 6.84
N ASP A 595 21.00 -30.25 7.93
CA ASP A 595 20.07 -31.23 8.48
C ASP A 595 18.97 -31.61 7.49
N ASP A 596 18.63 -32.90 7.41
CA ASP A 596 17.47 -33.37 6.65
C ASP A 596 16.21 -33.36 7.52
N LEU A 597 15.28 -32.49 7.14
CA LEU A 597 14.05 -32.22 7.89
C LEU A 597 12.79 -32.54 7.09
N VAL A 598 12.92 -33.22 5.95
CA VAL A 598 11.78 -33.49 5.07
C VAL A 598 10.68 -34.29 5.79
N GLU A 599 11.01 -35.40 6.43
CA GLU A 599 10.03 -36.22 7.16
C GLU A 599 9.41 -35.50 8.37
N PRO A 600 10.18 -34.84 9.26
CA PRO A 600 9.62 -34.00 10.31
C PRO A 600 8.65 -32.93 9.80
N LEU A 601 8.97 -32.27 8.68
CA LEU A 601 8.13 -31.21 8.11
C LEU A 601 6.87 -31.78 7.45
N ILE A 602 6.96 -32.93 6.77
CA ILE A 602 5.77 -33.64 6.26
C ILE A 602 4.84 -33.99 7.42
N ALA A 603 5.35 -34.54 8.52
CA ALA A 603 4.54 -34.83 9.70
C ALA A 603 3.92 -33.55 10.32
N MET A 604 4.64 -32.43 10.28
CA MET A 604 4.15 -31.14 10.79
C MET A 604 2.98 -30.57 9.97
N LEU A 605 2.76 -31.00 8.72
CA LEU A 605 1.57 -30.64 7.92
C LEU A 605 0.25 -31.14 8.55
N ASP A 606 0.32 -32.11 9.47
CA ASP A 606 -0.81 -32.67 10.23
C ASP A 606 -0.85 -32.19 11.70
N SER A 607 -0.04 -31.19 12.05
CA SER A 607 -0.02 -30.63 13.41
C SER A 607 -1.39 -30.06 13.82
N PRO A 608 -1.81 -30.21 15.10
CA PRO A 608 -3.00 -29.55 15.61
C PRO A 608 -2.86 -28.02 15.63
N SER A 609 -1.63 -27.49 15.62
CA SER A 609 -1.39 -26.06 15.48
C SER A 609 -1.48 -25.65 14.01
N ARG A 610 -2.48 -24.84 13.67
CA ARG A 610 -2.63 -24.29 12.30
C ARG A 610 -1.37 -23.55 11.85
N TYR A 611 -0.73 -22.82 12.76
CA TYR A 611 0.49 -22.07 12.45
C TYR A 611 1.67 -22.99 12.13
N ALA A 612 1.82 -24.10 12.85
CA ALA A 612 2.83 -25.09 12.53
C ALA A 612 2.60 -25.73 11.15
N ARG A 613 1.35 -25.98 10.76
CA ARG A 613 1.03 -26.46 9.40
C ARG A 613 1.43 -25.44 8.33
N TYR A 614 1.13 -24.16 8.53
CA TYR A 614 1.53 -23.09 7.60
C TYR A 614 3.06 -22.92 7.54
N GLY A 615 3.72 -23.02 8.70
CA GLY A 615 5.17 -23.00 8.83
C GLY A 615 5.83 -24.19 8.13
N ALA A 616 5.24 -25.38 8.22
CA ALA A 616 5.72 -26.57 7.53
C ALA A 616 5.66 -26.43 6.00
N CYS A 617 4.55 -25.91 5.45
CA CYS A 617 4.48 -25.57 4.02
C CYS A 617 5.58 -24.58 3.61
N THR A 618 5.75 -23.52 4.40
CA THR A 618 6.79 -22.50 4.13
C THR A 618 8.19 -23.11 4.20
N ALA A 619 8.49 -23.92 5.21
CA ALA A 619 9.78 -24.58 5.39
C ALA A 619 10.08 -25.57 4.27
N LEU A 620 9.11 -26.38 3.84
CA LEU A 620 9.30 -27.31 2.72
C LEU A 620 9.73 -26.61 1.44
N GLN A 621 9.31 -25.36 1.20
CA GLN A 621 9.82 -24.56 0.06
C GLN A 621 11.35 -24.41 0.10
N TYR A 622 11.91 -24.14 1.29
CA TYR A 622 13.32 -23.79 1.49
C TYR A 622 14.22 -24.99 1.82
N CYS A 623 13.70 -26.02 2.48
CA CYS A 623 14.44 -27.21 2.91
C CYS A 623 13.79 -28.56 2.49
N GLY A 624 12.97 -28.58 1.43
CA GLY A 624 12.31 -29.78 0.90
C GLY A 624 13.17 -30.76 0.09
N ARG A 625 14.44 -30.43 -0.17
CA ARG A 625 15.51 -31.27 -0.75
C ARG A 625 15.14 -32.04 -2.02
N ASN A 626 14.44 -31.39 -2.95
CA ASN A 626 13.91 -32.00 -4.18
C ASN A 626 13.07 -33.28 -3.92
N SER A 627 12.42 -33.39 -2.75
CA SER A 627 11.65 -34.58 -2.38
C SER A 627 10.30 -34.63 -3.10
N GLU A 628 10.09 -35.66 -3.92
CA GLU A 628 8.78 -35.99 -4.51
C GLU A 628 7.74 -36.28 -3.44
N LYS A 629 8.14 -36.91 -2.32
CA LYS A 629 7.25 -37.20 -1.20
C LYS A 629 6.74 -35.92 -0.54
N ALA A 630 7.59 -34.89 -0.43
CA ALA A 630 7.16 -33.58 0.07
C ALA A 630 6.16 -32.91 -0.88
N VAL A 631 6.39 -32.97 -2.20
CA VAL A 631 5.43 -32.45 -3.19
C VAL A 631 4.10 -33.19 -3.12
N ALA A 632 4.12 -34.52 -3.04
CA ALA A 632 2.90 -35.32 -2.90
C ALA A 632 2.12 -34.98 -1.62
N ALA A 633 2.82 -34.76 -0.49
CA ALA A 633 2.19 -34.34 0.76
C ALA A 633 1.55 -32.95 0.64
N LEU A 634 2.22 -31.98 0.00
CA LEU A 634 1.67 -30.65 -0.27
C LEU A 634 0.45 -30.72 -1.19
N VAL A 635 0.52 -31.49 -2.28
CA VAL A 635 -0.61 -31.72 -3.21
C VAL A 635 -1.81 -32.30 -2.47
N ASN A 636 -1.62 -33.29 -1.60
CA ASN A 636 -2.69 -33.84 -0.78
C ASN A 636 -3.37 -32.76 0.09
N LYS A 637 -2.61 -31.82 0.67
CA LYS A 637 -3.19 -30.69 1.41
C LYS A 637 -3.99 -29.74 0.51
N ILE A 638 -3.51 -29.48 -0.71
CA ILE A 638 -4.21 -28.63 -1.67
C ILE A 638 -5.56 -29.26 -2.09
N GLU A 639 -5.60 -30.57 -2.29
CA GLU A 639 -6.80 -31.28 -2.76
C GLU A 639 -7.83 -31.57 -1.66
N ASN A 640 -7.37 -31.89 -0.45
CA ASN A 640 -8.24 -32.54 0.55
C ASN A 640 -8.43 -31.76 1.86
N ASP A 641 -7.61 -30.74 2.15
CA ASP A 641 -7.79 -29.96 3.39
C ASP A 641 -8.94 -28.95 3.24
N LYS A 642 -9.68 -28.72 4.32
CA LYS A 642 -10.80 -27.76 4.34
C LYS A 642 -10.32 -26.34 4.63
N ASP A 643 -9.15 -26.18 5.24
CA ASP A 643 -8.56 -24.89 5.59
C ASP A 643 -7.96 -24.22 4.35
N MET A 644 -8.67 -23.23 3.79
CA MET A 644 -8.18 -22.47 2.64
C MET A 644 -6.86 -21.74 2.89
N THR A 645 -6.55 -21.38 4.13
CA THR A 645 -5.26 -20.75 4.47
C THR A 645 -4.13 -21.77 4.37
N LEU A 646 -4.33 -23.01 4.82
CA LEU A 646 -3.34 -24.08 4.61
C LEU A 646 -3.14 -24.36 3.12
N ARG A 647 -4.22 -24.46 2.35
CA ARG A 647 -4.15 -24.67 0.89
C ARG A 647 -3.36 -23.56 0.19
N TYR A 648 -3.57 -22.31 0.60
CA TYR A 648 -2.78 -21.17 0.13
C TYR A 648 -1.28 -21.35 0.40
N PHE A 649 -0.89 -21.71 1.63
CA PHE A 649 0.53 -21.94 1.95
C PHE A 649 1.11 -23.15 1.20
N ALA A 650 0.32 -24.21 1.02
CA ALA A 650 0.74 -25.39 0.27
C ALA A 650 0.96 -25.09 -1.22
N VAL A 651 0.11 -24.26 -1.84
CA VAL A 651 0.31 -23.76 -3.22
C VAL A 651 1.58 -22.90 -3.30
N ASN A 652 1.78 -21.96 -2.38
CA ASN A 652 2.97 -21.10 -2.39
C ASN A 652 4.28 -21.87 -2.22
N ALA A 653 4.26 -22.98 -1.47
CA ALA A 653 5.43 -23.82 -1.27
C ALA A 653 5.95 -24.44 -2.59
N LEU A 654 5.11 -24.54 -3.61
CA LEU A 654 5.42 -25.15 -4.90
C LEU A 654 5.98 -24.13 -5.93
N HIS A 655 6.25 -22.87 -5.56
CA HIS A 655 6.85 -21.90 -6.49
C HIS A 655 8.27 -22.27 -6.94
N LEU A 656 8.57 -22.07 -8.24
CA LEU A 656 9.94 -22.10 -8.76
C LEU A 656 10.64 -20.76 -8.51
N SER A 657 11.60 -20.76 -7.58
CA SER A 657 12.51 -19.63 -7.36
C SER A 657 13.58 -19.57 -8.45
N LYS A 658 13.96 -18.36 -8.91
CA LYS A 658 15.12 -18.22 -9.81
C LYS A 658 16.42 -18.34 -9.05
N SER A 659 16.46 -17.76 -7.84
CA SER A 659 17.50 -18.04 -6.84
C SER A 659 17.17 -19.40 -6.21
N SER A 660 17.63 -20.48 -6.83
CA SER A 660 17.37 -21.83 -6.33
C SER A 660 17.96 -21.99 -4.92
N TRP A 661 17.11 -22.39 -3.98
CA TRP A 661 17.56 -22.75 -2.64
C TRP A 661 18.23 -24.11 -2.71
N LYS A 662 19.49 -24.22 -2.27
CA LYS A 662 20.29 -25.45 -2.31
C LYS A 662 19.51 -26.65 -1.78
N ASN A 663 18.80 -26.46 -0.68
CA ASN A 663 18.02 -27.49 -0.01
C ASN A 663 16.51 -27.40 -0.31
N GLY A 664 16.06 -26.57 -1.24
CA GLY A 664 14.63 -26.40 -1.55
C GLY A 664 14.02 -27.55 -2.36
N LEU A 665 12.75 -27.43 -2.74
CA LEU A 665 12.07 -28.42 -3.59
C LEU A 665 12.55 -28.41 -5.05
N GLY A 666 13.18 -27.32 -5.50
CA GLY A 666 13.71 -27.21 -6.86
C GLY A 666 12.67 -27.52 -7.94
N ASN A 667 13.08 -28.21 -9.01
CA ASN A 667 12.24 -28.47 -10.18
C ASN A 667 11.17 -29.56 -9.97
N VAL A 668 11.27 -30.35 -8.89
CA VAL A 668 10.34 -31.46 -8.62
C VAL A 668 8.90 -30.97 -8.41
N VAL A 669 8.73 -29.70 -8.03
CA VAL A 669 7.42 -29.05 -7.87
C VAL A 669 6.55 -29.08 -9.13
N THR A 670 7.18 -29.15 -10.31
CA THR A 670 6.46 -29.22 -11.60
C THR A 670 5.60 -30.48 -11.74
N THR A 671 5.91 -31.54 -10.98
CA THR A 671 5.08 -32.76 -10.91
C THR A 671 3.68 -32.49 -10.33
N ALA A 672 3.49 -31.38 -9.60
CA ALA A 672 2.18 -30.97 -9.08
C ALA A 672 1.24 -30.38 -10.16
N THR A 673 1.71 -30.17 -11.39
CA THR A 673 0.94 -29.50 -12.47
C THR A 673 -0.48 -30.06 -12.65
N PRO A 674 -0.72 -31.39 -12.72
CA PRO A 674 -2.08 -31.93 -12.90
C PRO A 674 -3.04 -31.52 -11.77
N ALA A 675 -2.59 -31.62 -10.51
CA ALA A 675 -3.39 -31.23 -9.35
C ALA A 675 -3.65 -29.72 -9.33
N LEU A 676 -2.64 -28.92 -9.67
CA LEU A 676 -2.77 -27.47 -9.74
C LEU A 676 -3.78 -27.01 -10.79
N LEU A 677 -3.80 -27.64 -11.98
CA LEU A 677 -4.80 -27.35 -13.01
C LEU A 677 -6.22 -27.70 -12.55
N LYS A 678 -6.39 -28.86 -11.91
CA LYS A 678 -7.69 -29.29 -11.35
C LYS A 678 -8.20 -28.31 -10.29
N ILE A 679 -7.31 -27.83 -9.42
CA ILE A 679 -7.65 -26.89 -8.35
C ILE A 679 -7.91 -25.48 -8.88
N ALA A 680 -7.17 -25.05 -9.90
CA ALA A 680 -7.41 -23.78 -10.57
C ALA A 680 -8.81 -23.72 -11.23
N ALA A 681 -9.32 -24.86 -11.71
CA ALA A 681 -10.67 -24.98 -12.25
C ALA A 681 -11.78 -24.97 -11.20
N ALA A 682 -11.47 -25.36 -9.95
CA ALA A 682 -12.41 -25.40 -8.85
C ALA A 682 -12.79 -23.99 -8.36
N HIS A 683 -13.99 -23.85 -7.81
CA HIS A 683 -14.47 -22.62 -7.19
C HIS A 683 -15.01 -22.90 -5.80
N ASP A 684 -14.42 -22.25 -4.81
CA ASP A 684 -14.90 -22.23 -3.44
C ASP A 684 -15.41 -20.81 -3.12
N PRO A 685 -16.69 -20.51 -3.37
CA PRO A 685 -17.23 -19.16 -3.16
C PRO A 685 -17.30 -18.76 -1.68
N GLU A 686 -17.17 -19.71 -0.74
CA GLU A 686 -17.24 -19.42 0.70
C GLU A 686 -15.87 -18.96 1.22
N GLN A 687 -14.80 -19.65 0.83
CA GLN A 687 -13.45 -19.38 1.36
C GLN A 687 -12.51 -18.66 0.39
N ASP A 688 -12.76 -18.74 -0.92
CA ASP A 688 -12.03 -17.99 -1.95
C ASP A 688 -12.99 -17.36 -2.99
N PRO A 689 -13.90 -16.46 -2.55
CA PRO A 689 -14.91 -15.83 -3.42
C PRO A 689 -14.30 -15.05 -4.59
N LEU A 690 -13.02 -14.69 -4.48
CA LEU A 690 -12.29 -13.92 -5.48
C LEU A 690 -11.36 -14.78 -6.33
N ARG A 691 -11.35 -16.10 -6.13
CA ARG A 691 -10.49 -17.05 -6.85
C ARG A 691 -9.01 -16.63 -6.82
N MET A 692 -8.56 -16.13 -5.67
CA MET A 692 -7.18 -15.67 -5.44
C MET A 692 -6.19 -16.83 -5.51
N VAL A 693 -6.55 -18.01 -5.02
CA VAL A 693 -5.70 -19.21 -5.13
C VAL A 693 -5.59 -19.65 -6.58
N SER A 694 -6.72 -19.69 -7.30
CA SER A 694 -6.72 -19.97 -8.76
C SER A 694 -5.84 -18.96 -9.52
N GLY A 695 -5.93 -17.66 -9.19
CA GLY A 695 -5.09 -16.63 -9.79
C GLY A 695 -3.59 -16.78 -9.47
N GLN A 696 -3.23 -17.24 -8.28
CA GLN A 696 -1.85 -17.57 -7.93
C GLN A 696 -1.33 -18.76 -8.71
N ILE A 697 -2.15 -19.79 -8.90
CA ILE A 697 -1.78 -20.93 -9.74
C ILE A 697 -1.52 -20.45 -11.18
N ALA A 698 -2.31 -19.53 -11.73
CA ALA A 698 -2.02 -18.94 -13.05
C ALA A 698 -0.64 -18.26 -13.09
N ALA A 699 -0.25 -17.55 -12.03
CA ALA A 699 1.07 -16.92 -11.94
C ALA A 699 2.19 -17.96 -11.79
N MET A 700 2.00 -18.98 -10.96
CA MET A 700 2.95 -20.09 -10.79
C MET A 700 3.14 -20.90 -12.06
N LEU A 701 2.12 -21.01 -12.91
CA LEU A 701 2.24 -21.71 -14.18
C LEU A 701 2.81 -20.81 -15.28
N PHE A 702 2.35 -19.56 -15.43
CA PHE A 702 2.61 -18.80 -16.67
C PHE A 702 3.47 -17.54 -16.53
N TYR A 703 3.81 -17.12 -15.32
CA TYR A 703 4.56 -15.89 -15.13
C TYR A 703 5.94 -15.94 -15.82
N ALA A 704 6.22 -14.96 -16.68
CA ALA A 704 7.44 -14.92 -17.49
C ALA A 704 8.73 -14.85 -16.66
N GLY A 705 8.66 -14.33 -15.43
CA GLY A 705 9.83 -14.07 -14.60
C GLY A 705 10.53 -12.76 -14.96
N ASN A 706 9.81 -11.71 -15.34
CA ASN A 706 10.46 -10.45 -15.78
C ASN A 706 10.84 -9.50 -14.64
N VAL A 707 10.24 -9.66 -13.46
CA VAL A 707 10.35 -8.68 -12.34
C VAL A 707 10.69 -9.38 -11.04
N ASN A 708 9.94 -10.42 -10.69
CA ASN A 708 10.12 -11.11 -9.43
C ASN A 708 11.21 -12.17 -9.53
N ASP A 709 11.73 -12.58 -8.36
CA ASP A 709 12.71 -13.65 -8.23
C ASP A 709 12.10 -15.07 -8.35
N TYR A 710 11.04 -15.20 -9.14
CA TYR A 710 10.42 -16.49 -9.45
C TYR A 710 10.02 -16.52 -10.93
N ARG A 711 9.83 -17.73 -11.45
CA ARG A 711 9.38 -17.97 -12.83
C ARG A 711 8.28 -19.02 -12.83
N GLY A 712 7.35 -18.90 -13.78
CA GLY A 712 6.32 -19.90 -13.97
C GLY A 712 6.89 -21.23 -14.51
N TYR A 713 6.18 -22.32 -14.33
CA TYR A 713 6.56 -23.64 -14.86
C TYR A 713 6.58 -23.65 -16.40
N PHE A 714 5.62 -22.93 -16.99
CA PHE A 714 5.39 -22.75 -18.43
C PHE A 714 5.37 -21.25 -18.76
N PRO A 715 6.51 -20.56 -18.64
CA PRO A 715 6.60 -19.10 -18.75
C PRO A 715 6.13 -18.63 -20.13
N ASP A 716 5.23 -17.65 -20.17
CA ASP A 716 4.53 -17.19 -21.39
C ASP A 716 3.82 -18.32 -22.16
N GLY A 717 3.34 -19.34 -21.44
CA GLY A 717 2.67 -20.50 -21.99
C GLY A 717 3.60 -21.50 -22.69
N LYS A 718 4.91 -21.29 -22.74
CA LYS A 718 5.84 -22.20 -23.42
C LYS A 718 5.87 -23.57 -22.71
N GLY A 719 5.62 -24.65 -23.46
CA GLY A 719 5.56 -26.02 -22.94
C GLY A 719 4.14 -26.45 -22.54
N THR A 720 3.16 -25.55 -22.61
CA THR A 720 1.75 -25.94 -22.36
C THR A 720 1.19 -26.84 -23.46
N GLU A 721 1.85 -26.90 -24.62
CA GLU A 721 1.50 -27.77 -25.74
C GLU A 721 1.37 -29.25 -25.33
N GLU A 722 2.15 -29.68 -24.33
CA GLU A 722 2.26 -31.07 -23.84
C GLU A 722 1.30 -31.38 -22.68
N LEU A 723 0.59 -30.39 -22.15
CA LEU A 723 -0.33 -30.58 -21.00
C LEU A 723 -1.63 -31.28 -21.39
N ASP A 724 -2.17 -32.09 -20.48
CA ASP A 724 -3.49 -32.71 -20.63
C ASP A 724 -4.58 -31.65 -20.81
N ARG A 725 -5.24 -31.69 -21.97
CA ARG A 725 -6.31 -30.74 -22.33
C ARG A 725 -7.55 -30.90 -21.46
N ASN A 726 -7.81 -32.07 -20.91
CA ASN A 726 -8.91 -32.32 -19.98
C ASN A 726 -8.71 -31.57 -18.65
N LEU A 727 -7.46 -31.19 -18.32
CA LEU A 727 -7.15 -30.39 -17.14
C LEU A 727 -6.92 -28.91 -17.50
N LEU A 728 -6.22 -28.64 -18.60
CA LEU A 728 -5.89 -27.27 -19.01
C LEU A 728 -7.12 -26.46 -19.42
N ILE A 729 -8.04 -27.03 -20.19
CA ILE A 729 -9.20 -26.28 -20.71
C ILE A 729 -10.14 -25.82 -19.57
N PRO A 730 -10.53 -26.67 -18.60
CA PRO A 730 -11.30 -26.20 -17.45
C PRO A 730 -10.60 -25.10 -16.63
N ALA A 731 -9.29 -25.22 -16.41
CA ALA A 731 -8.51 -24.20 -15.72
C ALA A 731 -8.49 -22.86 -16.48
N MET A 732 -8.31 -22.92 -17.81
CA MET A 732 -8.38 -21.75 -18.69
C MET A 732 -9.73 -21.05 -18.62
N LYS A 733 -10.85 -21.79 -18.64
CA LYS A 733 -12.19 -21.23 -18.44
C LYS A 733 -12.30 -20.50 -17.11
N ALA A 734 -11.79 -21.12 -16.05
CA ALA A 734 -11.80 -20.53 -14.72
C ALA A 734 -10.96 -19.26 -14.60
N TRP A 735 -9.79 -19.20 -15.25
CA TRP A 735 -8.93 -18.01 -15.25
C TRP A 735 -9.47 -16.88 -16.11
N LEU A 736 -10.06 -17.17 -17.28
CA LEU A 736 -10.67 -16.14 -18.12
C LEU A 736 -11.89 -15.49 -17.46
N ALA A 737 -12.60 -16.23 -16.61
CA ALA A 737 -13.69 -15.71 -15.78
C ALA A 737 -13.23 -15.10 -14.44
N ASN A 738 -11.97 -15.28 -14.03
CA ASN A 738 -11.46 -14.85 -12.73
C ASN A 738 -11.67 -13.33 -12.53
N PRO A 739 -12.08 -12.84 -11.35
CA PRO A 739 -12.33 -11.41 -11.17
C PRO A 739 -11.05 -10.54 -11.29
N ASN A 740 -9.86 -11.12 -11.14
CA ASN A 740 -8.58 -10.42 -11.24
C ASN A 740 -8.04 -10.38 -12.67
N GLY A 741 -7.78 -9.17 -13.18
CA GLY A 741 -7.24 -8.95 -14.53
C GLY A 741 -5.86 -9.57 -14.77
N GLY A 742 -5.04 -9.71 -13.72
CA GLY A 742 -3.73 -10.37 -13.80
C GLY A 742 -3.84 -11.85 -14.13
N ALA A 743 -4.78 -12.56 -13.48
CA ALA A 743 -5.04 -13.98 -13.75
C ALA A 743 -5.54 -14.18 -15.19
N ARG A 744 -6.50 -13.35 -15.64
CA ARG A 744 -6.99 -13.38 -17.02
C ARG A 744 -5.86 -13.15 -18.03
N SER A 745 -5.01 -12.15 -17.78
CA SER A 745 -3.91 -11.80 -18.68
C SER A 745 -2.83 -12.88 -18.73
N LEU A 746 -2.51 -13.52 -17.60
CA LEU A 746 -1.60 -14.67 -17.58
C LEU A 746 -2.16 -15.83 -18.40
N ALA A 747 -3.43 -16.17 -18.23
CA ALA A 747 -4.08 -17.22 -19.04
C ALA A 747 -4.03 -16.90 -20.55
N SER A 748 -4.20 -15.64 -20.94
CA SER A 748 -4.15 -15.25 -22.35
C SER A 748 -2.78 -15.48 -23.04
N SER A 749 -1.71 -15.67 -22.27
CA SER A 749 -0.38 -16.02 -22.83
C SER A 749 -0.37 -17.39 -23.52
N VAL A 750 -1.29 -18.28 -23.12
CA VAL A 750 -1.40 -19.66 -23.63
C VAL A 750 -2.09 -19.71 -24.99
N PHE A 751 -2.84 -18.68 -25.40
CA PHE A 751 -3.67 -18.69 -26.61
C PHE A 751 -2.94 -19.13 -27.89
N LYS A 752 -1.68 -18.71 -28.07
CA LYS A 752 -0.86 -19.07 -29.25
C LYS A 752 -0.39 -20.52 -29.26
N LYS A 753 -0.61 -21.25 -28.17
CA LYS A 753 -0.18 -22.63 -27.94
C LYS A 753 -1.32 -23.64 -28.06
N LEU A 754 -2.55 -23.13 -28.18
CA LEU A 754 -3.77 -23.93 -28.31
C LEU A 754 -4.04 -24.29 -29.77
N LYS A 755 -4.55 -25.49 -30.01
CA LYS A 755 -5.02 -25.94 -31.32
C LYS A 755 -6.44 -25.41 -31.59
N GLU A 756 -6.92 -25.50 -32.83
CA GLU A 756 -8.30 -25.05 -33.16
C GLU A 756 -9.35 -25.78 -32.30
N GLU A 757 -9.19 -27.09 -32.06
CA GLU A 757 -10.08 -27.90 -31.21
C GLU A 757 -10.13 -27.40 -29.74
N ASP A 758 -8.99 -26.92 -29.23
CA ASP A 758 -8.88 -26.34 -27.90
C ASP A 758 -9.61 -24.98 -27.85
N LEU A 759 -9.39 -24.15 -28.89
CA LEU A 759 -9.97 -22.81 -28.99
C LEU A 759 -11.49 -22.84 -29.20
N GLN A 760 -12.02 -23.82 -29.93
CA GLN A 760 -13.46 -24.03 -30.10
C GLN A 760 -14.19 -24.16 -28.75
N GLN A 761 -13.52 -24.69 -27.73
CA GLN A 761 -14.07 -24.86 -26.38
C GLN A 761 -13.99 -23.59 -25.52
N LEU A 762 -13.22 -22.58 -25.95
CA LEU A 762 -12.89 -21.36 -25.18
C LEU A 762 -13.39 -20.07 -25.83
N TRP A 763 -13.93 -20.11 -27.05
CA TRP A 763 -14.41 -18.91 -27.74
C TRP A 763 -15.36 -18.04 -26.90
N PRO A 764 -16.34 -18.61 -26.17
CA PRO A 764 -17.21 -17.83 -25.29
C PRO A 764 -16.44 -17.07 -24.21
N GLU A 765 -15.55 -17.75 -23.48
CA GLU A 765 -14.77 -17.15 -22.41
C GLU A 765 -13.78 -16.10 -22.91
N ILE A 766 -13.14 -16.35 -24.07
CA ILE A 766 -12.23 -15.39 -24.72
C ILE A 766 -13.00 -14.13 -25.13
N TYR A 767 -14.18 -14.29 -25.72
CA TYR A 767 -15.03 -13.17 -26.14
C TYR A 767 -15.45 -12.30 -24.95
N ILE A 768 -15.97 -12.92 -23.89
CA ILE A 768 -16.41 -12.20 -22.68
C ILE A 768 -15.21 -11.51 -22.00
N ALA A 769 -14.07 -12.19 -21.85
CA ALA A 769 -12.89 -11.61 -21.22
C ALA A 769 -12.28 -10.46 -22.04
N ALA A 770 -12.43 -10.46 -23.37
CA ALA A 770 -12.02 -9.36 -24.23
C ALA A 770 -12.97 -8.15 -24.13
N LYS A 771 -14.29 -8.42 -24.10
CA LYS A 771 -15.35 -7.41 -24.07
C LYS A 771 -15.43 -6.68 -22.73
N TYR A 772 -15.40 -7.41 -21.62
CA TYR A 772 -15.64 -6.85 -20.29
C TYR A 772 -14.35 -6.74 -19.45
N PRO A 773 -14.02 -5.54 -18.94
CA PRO A 773 -12.94 -5.40 -17.97
C PRO A 773 -13.14 -6.30 -16.74
N SER A 774 -12.04 -6.75 -16.16
CA SER A 774 -12.05 -7.49 -14.91
C SER A 774 -12.46 -6.58 -13.73
N PRO A 775 -13.32 -7.05 -12.81
CA PRO A 775 -13.72 -6.27 -11.62
C PRO A 775 -12.55 -5.87 -10.71
N ALA A 776 -11.46 -6.63 -10.73
CA ALA A 776 -10.21 -6.38 -10.01
C ALA A 776 -9.01 -6.40 -10.95
N GLY A 777 -7.85 -5.99 -10.45
CA GLY A 777 -6.57 -6.01 -11.15
C GLY A 777 -6.57 -5.10 -12.37
N ALA A 778 -7.19 -3.91 -12.28
CA ALA A 778 -7.37 -2.99 -13.42
C ALA A 778 -6.04 -2.68 -14.15
N MET A 779 -4.94 -2.53 -13.41
CA MET A 779 -3.58 -2.37 -13.97
C MET A 779 -3.19 -3.49 -14.93
N PHE A 780 -3.62 -4.72 -14.64
CA PHE A 780 -3.24 -5.94 -15.35
C PHE A 780 -4.35 -6.46 -16.26
N GLY A 781 -5.52 -5.81 -16.34
CA GLY A 781 -6.66 -6.26 -17.14
C GLY A 781 -6.54 -6.03 -18.65
N ASN A 782 -5.58 -5.20 -19.11
CA ASN A 782 -5.43 -4.90 -20.54
C ASN A 782 -4.82 -6.07 -21.34
N GLY A 783 -4.04 -6.96 -20.72
CA GLY A 783 -3.35 -8.06 -21.40
C GLY A 783 -4.32 -9.03 -22.06
N VAL A 784 -5.28 -9.56 -21.29
CA VAL A 784 -6.32 -10.47 -21.81
C VAL A 784 -7.17 -9.81 -22.88
N ARG A 785 -7.47 -8.51 -22.75
CA ARG A 785 -8.29 -7.80 -23.72
C ARG A 785 -7.57 -7.61 -25.04
N ALA A 786 -6.30 -7.19 -25.00
CA ALA A 786 -5.47 -7.10 -26.20
C ALA A 786 -5.31 -8.47 -26.89
N ASN A 787 -4.96 -9.52 -26.13
CA ASN A 787 -4.75 -10.84 -26.68
C ASN A 787 -6.04 -11.49 -27.17
N GLY A 788 -7.16 -11.26 -26.48
CA GLY A 788 -8.50 -11.70 -26.86
C GLY A 788 -8.98 -11.05 -28.16
N VAL A 789 -8.90 -9.72 -28.27
CA VAL A 789 -9.21 -9.01 -29.53
C VAL A 789 -8.32 -9.49 -30.67
N LEU A 790 -7.01 -9.69 -30.41
CA LEU A 790 -6.09 -10.18 -31.43
C LEU A 790 -6.43 -11.59 -31.91
N ILE A 791 -6.68 -12.54 -31.01
CA ILE A 791 -6.98 -13.92 -31.43
C ILE A 791 -8.35 -14.02 -32.13
N LEU A 792 -9.34 -13.22 -31.73
CA LEU A 792 -10.61 -13.13 -32.44
C LEU A 792 -10.42 -12.60 -33.86
N ALA A 793 -9.55 -11.60 -34.04
CA ALA A 793 -9.24 -11.01 -35.33
C ALA A 793 -8.45 -11.96 -36.24
N GLN A 794 -7.46 -12.68 -35.69
CA GLN A 794 -6.71 -13.72 -36.41
C GLN A 794 -7.62 -14.87 -36.89
N ASN A 795 -8.70 -15.13 -36.14
CA ASN A 795 -9.73 -16.12 -36.48
C ASN A 795 -10.94 -15.53 -37.20
N ARG A 796 -10.86 -14.24 -37.60
CA ARG A 796 -11.82 -13.55 -38.46
C ARG A 796 -13.25 -13.54 -37.94
N PHE A 797 -13.43 -13.49 -36.62
CA PHE A 797 -14.75 -13.34 -36.03
C PHE A 797 -15.28 -11.92 -36.24
N GLU A 798 -16.42 -11.75 -36.89
CA GLU A 798 -17.01 -10.43 -37.19
C GLU A 798 -17.24 -9.60 -35.92
N GLU A 799 -17.64 -10.26 -34.83
CA GLU A 799 -17.93 -9.62 -33.55
C GLU A 799 -16.66 -9.06 -32.86
N GLY A 800 -15.46 -9.44 -33.32
CA GLY A 800 -14.21 -8.86 -32.82
C GLY A 800 -13.90 -7.47 -33.39
N ILE A 801 -14.51 -7.06 -34.51
CA ILE A 801 -14.36 -5.69 -35.07
C ILE A 801 -14.86 -4.63 -34.08
N PRO A 802 -16.12 -4.65 -33.61
CA PRO A 802 -16.58 -3.65 -32.64
C PRO A 802 -15.79 -3.70 -31.33
N LEU A 803 -15.36 -4.87 -30.87
CA LEU A 803 -14.50 -4.99 -29.68
C LEU A 803 -13.13 -4.33 -29.88
N GLY A 804 -12.51 -4.49 -31.04
CA GLY A 804 -11.25 -3.86 -31.37
C GLY A 804 -11.35 -2.34 -31.46
N LEU A 805 -12.47 -1.82 -31.99
CA LEU A 805 -12.77 -0.38 -32.01
C LEU A 805 -13.01 0.17 -30.59
N ASP A 806 -13.82 -0.51 -29.78
CA ASP A 806 -14.06 -0.12 -28.39
C ASP A 806 -12.76 -0.11 -27.57
N TYR A 807 -11.91 -1.12 -27.77
CA TYR A 807 -10.59 -1.18 -27.14
C TYR A 807 -9.66 -0.06 -27.63
N LEU A 808 -9.68 0.26 -28.93
CA LEU A 808 -8.92 1.39 -29.50
C LEU A 808 -9.32 2.71 -28.85
N TYR A 809 -10.62 2.98 -28.73
CA TYR A 809 -11.15 4.26 -28.28
C TYR A 809 -11.30 4.40 -26.76
N GLN A 810 -11.08 3.33 -26.02
CA GLN A 810 -11.15 3.37 -24.57
C GLN A 810 -10.26 4.48 -24.00
N ASN A 811 -10.78 5.21 -23.02
CA ASN A 811 -10.03 6.18 -22.22
C ASN A 811 -9.40 5.51 -20.99
N GLY A 812 -8.32 6.10 -20.47
CA GLY A 812 -7.68 5.64 -19.22
C GLY A 812 -6.28 5.06 -19.40
N TRP A 813 -5.79 4.40 -18.34
CA TRP A 813 -4.41 3.93 -18.19
C TRP A 813 -3.97 2.95 -19.29
N GLY A 814 -2.67 2.92 -19.61
CA GLY A 814 -2.10 1.98 -20.58
C GLY A 814 -2.32 2.32 -22.06
N LYS A 815 -2.74 3.55 -22.39
CA LYS A 815 -3.00 4.00 -23.77
C LYS A 815 -1.82 3.74 -24.73
N PHE A 816 -0.59 3.87 -24.21
CA PHE A 816 0.63 3.70 -24.99
C PHE A 816 0.83 2.28 -25.56
N ALA A 817 0.38 1.25 -24.84
CA ALA A 817 0.43 -0.13 -25.28
C ALA A 817 -0.87 -0.54 -25.99
N ARG A 818 -2.01 -0.01 -25.53
CA ARG A 818 -3.34 -0.35 -26.05
C ARG A 818 -3.54 0.05 -27.51
N VAL A 819 -3.23 1.30 -27.87
CA VAL A 819 -3.52 1.82 -29.22
C VAL A 819 -2.77 1.06 -30.31
N PRO A 820 -1.44 0.83 -30.21
CA PRO A 820 -0.74 -0.02 -31.18
C PRO A 820 -1.25 -1.46 -31.21
N ALA A 821 -1.62 -2.04 -30.05
CA ALA A 821 -2.16 -3.40 -30.00
C ALA A 821 -3.51 -3.51 -30.72
N ALA A 822 -4.41 -2.53 -30.53
CA ALA A 822 -5.70 -2.49 -31.19
C ALA A 822 -5.56 -2.37 -32.72
N PHE A 823 -4.70 -1.47 -33.22
CA PHE A 823 -4.44 -1.37 -34.66
C PHE A 823 -3.87 -2.67 -35.24
N ASN A 824 -2.94 -3.32 -34.54
CA ASN A 824 -2.37 -4.59 -34.99
C ASN A 824 -3.40 -5.71 -35.11
N ALA A 825 -4.39 -5.74 -34.21
CA ALA A 825 -5.50 -6.70 -34.27
C ALA A 825 -6.49 -6.34 -35.39
N LEU A 826 -6.90 -5.07 -35.49
CA LEU A 826 -7.81 -4.61 -36.53
C LEU A 826 -7.24 -4.82 -37.95
N ALA A 827 -5.91 -4.80 -38.10
CA ALA A 827 -5.24 -5.13 -39.36
C ALA A 827 -5.50 -6.55 -39.89
N GLU A 828 -5.92 -7.49 -39.04
CA GLU A 828 -6.24 -8.87 -39.47
C GLU A 828 -7.56 -8.95 -40.25
N TYR A 829 -8.42 -7.93 -40.14
CA TYR A 829 -9.73 -7.89 -40.84
C TYR A 829 -9.67 -7.35 -42.27
N GLY A 830 -8.50 -6.85 -42.72
CA GLY A 830 -8.28 -6.41 -44.10
C GLY A 830 -9.36 -5.45 -44.62
N SER A 831 -9.99 -5.80 -45.75
CA SER A 831 -11.00 -4.97 -46.41
C SER A 831 -12.22 -4.62 -45.57
N ALA A 832 -12.54 -5.41 -44.54
CA ALA A 832 -13.67 -5.13 -43.64
C ALA A 832 -13.44 -3.86 -42.78
N MET A 833 -12.19 -3.36 -42.68
CA MET A 833 -11.89 -2.14 -41.93
C MET A 833 -12.09 -0.85 -42.72
N LYS A 834 -12.32 -0.91 -44.05
CA LYS A 834 -12.50 0.29 -44.90
C LYS A 834 -13.53 1.29 -44.36
N PRO A 835 -14.72 0.87 -43.88
CA PRO A 835 -15.73 1.80 -43.36
C PRO A 835 -15.28 2.60 -42.14
N TYR A 836 -14.31 2.09 -41.36
CA TYR A 836 -13.88 2.68 -40.08
C TYR A 836 -12.57 3.48 -40.19
N LEU A 837 -11.89 3.43 -41.34
CA LEU A 837 -10.56 4.05 -41.52
C LEU A 837 -10.53 5.53 -41.15
N GLU A 838 -11.50 6.29 -41.67
CA GLU A 838 -11.52 7.73 -41.50
C GLU A 838 -11.79 8.12 -40.04
N GLU A 839 -12.70 7.41 -39.37
CA GLU A 839 -12.95 7.58 -37.94
C GLU A 839 -11.70 7.23 -37.13
N MET A 840 -11.10 6.05 -37.34
CA MET A 840 -9.89 5.63 -36.62
C MET A 840 -8.73 6.62 -36.82
N ARG A 841 -8.56 7.13 -38.04
CA ARG A 841 -7.52 8.10 -38.39
C ARG A 841 -7.69 9.39 -37.59
N THR A 842 -8.88 9.97 -37.66
CA THR A 842 -9.17 11.31 -37.11
C THR A 842 -9.36 11.30 -35.60
N ARG A 843 -10.11 10.32 -35.08
CA ARG A 843 -10.45 10.21 -33.65
C ARG A 843 -9.25 9.82 -32.80
N GLU A 844 -8.40 8.92 -33.30
CA GLU A 844 -7.36 8.29 -32.48
C GLU A 844 -5.96 8.42 -33.07
N TYR A 845 -5.68 7.90 -34.29
CA TYR A 845 -4.31 7.83 -34.82
C TYR A 845 -3.61 9.18 -34.90
N GLU A 846 -4.21 10.18 -35.55
CA GLU A 846 -3.58 11.50 -35.69
C GLU A 846 -3.40 12.19 -34.35
N ARG A 847 -4.42 12.11 -33.49
CA ARG A 847 -4.35 12.68 -32.14
C ARG A 847 -3.23 12.03 -31.36
N TYR A 848 -3.09 10.72 -31.42
CA TYR A 848 -2.04 9.97 -30.74
C TYR A 848 -0.65 10.38 -31.23
N VAL A 849 -0.44 10.43 -32.56
CA VAL A 849 0.85 10.85 -33.16
C VAL A 849 1.20 12.29 -32.79
N LYS A 850 0.21 13.19 -32.69
CA LYS A 850 0.41 14.61 -32.33
C LYS A 850 0.69 14.83 -30.84
N THR A 851 0.21 13.97 -29.95
CA THR A 851 0.17 14.25 -28.50
C THR A 851 1.08 13.36 -27.65
N ARG A 852 1.75 12.36 -28.22
CA ARG A 852 2.54 11.37 -27.49
C ARG A 852 4.03 11.47 -27.79
N GLU A 853 4.83 10.92 -26.88
CA GLU A 853 6.30 10.93 -26.96
C GLU A 853 6.81 10.14 -28.18
N PRO A 854 7.94 10.53 -28.81
CA PRO A 854 8.42 9.92 -30.06
C PRO A 854 8.55 8.39 -30.02
N LYS A 855 9.03 7.83 -28.90
CA LYS A 855 9.17 6.38 -28.70
C LYS A 855 7.83 5.62 -28.73
N GLU A 856 6.76 6.25 -28.27
CA GLU A 856 5.42 5.66 -28.24
C GLU A 856 4.72 5.80 -29.60
N VAL A 857 4.98 6.90 -30.30
CA VAL A 857 4.47 7.19 -31.64
C VAL A 857 4.95 6.15 -32.65
N GLU A 858 6.21 5.73 -32.53
CA GLU A 858 6.84 4.82 -33.48
C GLU A 858 6.19 3.42 -33.51
N ALA A 859 5.79 2.89 -32.35
CA ALA A 859 5.00 1.65 -32.30
C ALA A 859 3.61 1.80 -32.94
N CYS A 860 2.96 2.95 -32.72
CA CYS A 860 1.65 3.26 -33.29
C CYS A 860 1.72 3.41 -34.82
N LYS A 861 2.72 4.11 -35.35
CA LYS A 861 2.97 4.26 -36.78
C LYS A 861 3.14 2.91 -37.48
N ARG A 862 3.95 2.00 -36.92
CA ARG A 862 4.12 0.65 -37.47
C ARG A 862 2.81 -0.14 -37.50
N ALA A 863 2.03 -0.07 -36.42
CA ALA A 863 0.74 -0.77 -36.34
C ALA A 863 -0.28 -0.19 -37.35
N TRP A 864 -0.32 1.14 -37.51
CA TRP A 864 -1.12 1.81 -38.52
C TRP A 864 -0.68 1.45 -39.94
N GLN A 865 0.62 1.40 -40.21
CA GLN A 865 1.15 0.97 -41.51
C GLN A 865 0.71 -0.46 -41.83
N LYS A 866 0.80 -1.38 -40.87
CA LYS A 866 0.32 -2.76 -41.03
C LYS A 866 -1.18 -2.81 -41.39
N LEU A 867 -2.02 -1.98 -40.76
CA LEU A 867 -3.44 -1.85 -41.08
C LEU A 867 -3.62 -1.41 -42.55
N MET A 868 -2.88 -0.39 -42.99
CA MET A 868 -2.94 0.13 -44.36
C MET A 868 -2.44 -0.89 -45.40
N ASP A 869 -1.35 -1.61 -45.10
CA ASP A 869 -0.81 -2.66 -45.99
C ASP A 869 -1.81 -3.81 -46.19
N ASN A 870 -2.65 -4.07 -45.18
CA ASN A 870 -3.66 -5.12 -45.22
C ASN A 870 -5.02 -4.66 -45.76
N ILE A 871 -5.26 -3.34 -45.94
CA ILE A 871 -6.61 -2.79 -46.12
C ILE A 871 -7.34 -3.24 -47.39
N ASN A 872 -6.59 -3.73 -48.38
CA ASN A 872 -7.13 -4.25 -49.64
C ASN A 872 -7.18 -5.79 -49.69
N LYS A 873 -6.73 -6.49 -48.64
CA LYS A 873 -6.82 -7.94 -48.56
C LYS A 873 -8.27 -8.33 -48.26
N THR A 874 -8.89 -9.11 -49.15
CA THR A 874 -10.23 -9.66 -48.92
C THR A 874 -10.18 -10.70 -47.81
N VAL A 875 -11.05 -10.55 -46.81
CA VAL A 875 -11.16 -11.45 -45.66
C VAL A 875 -12.60 -11.95 -45.57
N VAL A 876 -12.77 -13.27 -45.50
CA VAL A 876 -14.07 -13.90 -45.22
C VAL A 876 -14.24 -13.96 -43.71
N LEU A 877 -15.30 -13.31 -43.21
CA LEU A 877 -15.63 -13.29 -41.79
C LEU A 877 -16.47 -14.51 -41.41
N ARG A 878 -16.31 -14.97 -40.16
CA ARG A 878 -17.19 -15.96 -39.52
C ARG A 878 -17.81 -15.37 -38.26
N SER A 879 -18.88 -15.97 -37.74
CA SER A 879 -19.55 -15.50 -36.53
C SER A 879 -19.18 -16.34 -35.31
N ILE A 880 -19.03 -15.69 -34.16
CA ILE A 880 -18.81 -16.35 -32.87
C ILE A 880 -20.12 -16.77 -32.19
N LYS A 881 -21.28 -16.25 -32.64
CA LYS A 881 -22.59 -16.48 -32.03
C LYS A 881 -22.94 -17.95 -31.82
N PRO A 882 -22.67 -18.89 -32.76
CA PRO A 882 -22.97 -20.30 -32.54
C PRO A 882 -22.25 -20.88 -31.31
N PHE A 883 -21.03 -20.42 -31.01
CA PHE A 883 -20.29 -20.84 -29.83
C PHE A 883 -20.89 -20.24 -28.55
N LEU A 884 -21.29 -18.97 -28.58
CA LEU A 884 -21.95 -18.32 -27.46
C LEU A 884 -23.29 -19.00 -27.13
N GLU A 885 -24.11 -19.26 -28.16
CA GLU A 885 -25.39 -19.97 -28.03
C GLU A 885 -25.21 -21.38 -27.47
N ALA A 886 -24.28 -22.16 -28.02
CA ALA A 886 -24.00 -23.51 -27.56
C ALA A 886 -23.49 -23.56 -26.09
N SER A 887 -22.78 -22.53 -25.65
CA SER A 887 -22.29 -22.45 -24.28
C SER A 887 -23.36 -22.08 -23.24
N GLY A 888 -24.47 -21.48 -23.69
CA GLY A 888 -25.47 -20.86 -22.80
C GLY A 888 -24.95 -19.65 -22.01
N MET A 889 -23.73 -19.19 -22.28
CA MET A 889 -23.12 -18.06 -21.58
C MET A 889 -23.82 -16.76 -21.96
N LYS A 890 -24.31 -16.05 -20.94
CA LYS A 890 -24.93 -14.73 -21.12
C LYS A 890 -23.91 -13.64 -20.86
N GLU A 891 -24.05 -12.55 -21.61
CA GLU A 891 -23.31 -11.33 -21.31
C GLU A 891 -23.69 -10.80 -19.92
N PRO A 892 -22.74 -10.26 -19.13
CA PRO A 892 -23.03 -9.64 -17.85
C PRO A 892 -24.04 -8.49 -18.01
N GLU A 893 -25.14 -8.54 -17.26
CA GLU A 893 -26.10 -7.45 -17.23
C GLU A 893 -25.50 -6.23 -16.51
N LYS A 894 -25.59 -5.05 -17.14
CA LYS A 894 -25.19 -3.81 -16.50
C LYS A 894 -26.30 -3.33 -15.59
N VAL A 895 -26.07 -3.43 -14.28
CA VAL A 895 -26.97 -2.89 -13.26
C VAL A 895 -26.56 -1.45 -12.96
N PHE A 896 -27.52 -0.53 -12.87
CA PHE A 896 -27.28 0.87 -12.52
C PHE A 896 -27.97 1.24 -11.20
N PRO A 897 -27.48 2.26 -10.48
CA PRO A 897 -28.20 2.82 -9.34
C PRO A 897 -29.61 3.28 -9.74
N PRO A 898 -30.57 3.29 -8.80
CA PRO A 898 -31.87 3.91 -9.04
C PRO A 898 -31.69 5.40 -9.38
N LYS A 899 -32.52 5.93 -10.28
CA LYS A 899 -32.49 7.36 -10.63
C LYS A 899 -32.81 8.18 -9.37
N LYS A 900 -31.95 9.15 -9.07
CA LYS A 900 -32.20 10.11 -7.98
C LYS A 900 -33.42 10.96 -8.35
N GLU A 901 -34.55 10.75 -7.70
CA GLU A 901 -35.76 11.56 -7.92
C GLU A 901 -35.49 12.99 -7.42
N GLY A 902 -35.43 13.96 -8.34
CA GLY A 902 -35.22 15.36 -7.97
C GLY A 902 -34.87 16.32 -9.12
N ALA A 903 -34.29 15.84 -10.22
CA ALA A 903 -33.87 16.73 -11.30
C ALA A 903 -35.00 17.21 -12.24
N ARG A 904 -36.21 16.64 -12.16
CA ARG A 904 -37.32 16.97 -13.07
C ARG A 904 -38.27 18.07 -12.53
N LYS A 905 -38.42 18.22 -11.22
CA LYS A 905 -39.40 19.16 -10.64
C LYS A 905 -39.02 20.65 -10.73
N GLN A 906 -37.78 20.99 -11.08
CA GLN A 906 -37.40 22.39 -11.33
C GLN A 906 -37.52 22.82 -12.80
N LYS A 907 -37.71 21.89 -13.75
CA LYS A 907 -37.92 22.25 -15.17
C LYS A 907 -39.41 22.36 -15.55
N GLU A 908 -40.31 21.80 -14.76
CA GLU A 908 -41.77 21.86 -15.01
C GLU A 908 -42.47 23.02 -14.28
N LEU A 909 -41.77 23.78 -13.43
CA LEU A 909 -42.31 24.97 -12.75
C LEU A 909 -41.86 26.31 -13.37
N SER A 910 -41.07 26.30 -14.44
CA SER A 910 -40.74 27.50 -15.23
C SER A 910 -41.46 27.50 -16.59
N GLY A 911 -42.72 27.08 -16.61
CA GLY A 911 -43.61 27.22 -17.76
C GLY A 911 -43.91 28.68 -18.03
N HIS A 912 -42.98 29.39 -18.66
CA HIS A 912 -43.28 30.58 -19.43
C HIS A 912 -43.55 30.14 -20.86
N ASP A 913 -44.82 30.18 -21.23
CA ASP A 913 -45.32 30.00 -22.59
C ASP A 913 -44.87 31.22 -23.44
N PRO A 914 -43.99 31.06 -24.44
CA PRO A 914 -43.58 32.17 -25.27
C PRO A 914 -44.58 32.34 -26.40
N LYS A 915 -45.82 32.74 -26.08
CA LYS A 915 -46.83 33.20 -27.06
C LYS A 915 -48.09 33.85 -26.44
N VAL A 916 -47.95 34.74 -25.45
CA VAL A 916 -48.86 35.88 -25.19
C VAL A 916 -48.05 37.04 -24.60
#